data_AF-A0A6A5KNL7-F1
#
_entry.id   AF-A0A6A5KNL7-F1
#
_cell.length_a   1.000
_cell.length_b   1.000
_cell.length_c   1.000
_cell.angle_alpha   90.00
_cell.angle_beta   90.00
_cell.angle_gamma   90.00
#
_symmetry.space_group_name_H-M   'P 1'
#
loop_
_entity.id
_entity.type
_entity.pdbx_description
1 polymer ?
#
loop_
_entity_poly.entity_id
_entity_poly.type
_entity_poly.pdbx_seq_one_letter_code
_entity_poly.pdbx_strand_id
1 'polypeptide(L)'
;MASVTSDHTDVGAPQEAINEFWENLITKKPAKVIRIFPETLFAHLIRPPRKSGTATGKNAADSYEAAAAECRARVKRVVKECTRTNEKFTDADFDIEDLNDQNCLQGLQYWYKDKPTAATSSVTASQLGSALSTLVQSQVMLGDGAPLDFNTTAKVLSNMPSESSEGPESVHRIDWIFDEPRFEIDGFTSSDLVQGSTGDCWFIAAVATICSNPELINKVCVDRNEECGVYGFVFYRDGEWIWTVIDDNLYLKNPDFDAWGDRYDPTNAKEMKYKKNHQTGSEALYFASCADENETWLPLLEKAYAKVHGDYDAIAGGSSGEAVEDLTGGVTTKIMTDRVLSKDRLWKELLQVNKQFLFSASSPGSYGDDSDSRRGLALSHAYSVLKAVEAEGPDGKQHRLVLIRNPWGKRANASMGEWTGPWSDGSREWSPYWLDKLQHKFGDDGLFWMSYQDLLRRFDLLERTRLFDAAWTVVQRWTSVSVAWVTGYMNTKFSVEIKKAGPTVFVLCQLDERYFKGLEGKYDFDLHFILQEKNAVAGEHIVRARGAWFGNRSISAEVDLEVGTYEVLPKIEASQDADRPEVPQVVAKLAERNPQKLRQIGLNYDIANAKGACELSEEERKKREQKKEEAAEKEAKEKEAQEKEKSDFEAWKKEEKAEYEAWKREKKQREDKEKAMQEAAAPKTPKKELKDDETQTDTTTTTTSVPTADIVKPEQDTPASSETADANKPDISVDLSIRPKDPTVDNDASVPASVPTGAESNTVPLHSPTTANKVEHAVDQTTPTAEHDHEREHQHDHNHEHQHAHNPDFQLHHPYPHPSSPPPEHYHPSSTRYPPPPGPGSVYCDPEPLPPPPPQKRGAVKEYPKPWNAVCVLGLRVYSQDADVSIQLVKPRDVEEGAILDVDGDTPAGATM
;
A
#
# COMPACT_ATOMS: atom_id res chain seq x y z
N MET A 1 0.92 57.91 44.18
CA MET A 1 0.95 56.43 44.10
C MET A 1 0.14 56.01 42.88
N ALA A 2 0.51 54.90 42.25
CA ALA A 2 -0.27 54.36 41.13
C ALA A 2 -1.53 53.63 41.63
N SER A 3 -2.56 53.58 40.78
CA SER A 3 -3.51 52.46 40.78
C SER A 3 -3.19 51.64 39.54
N VAL A 4 -3.01 50.33 39.70
CA VAL A 4 -2.68 49.44 38.58
C VAL A 4 -3.93 49.24 37.75
N THR A 5 -3.93 49.72 36.52
CA THR A 5 -4.83 49.20 35.48
C THR A 5 -4.30 47.83 35.09
N SER A 6 -4.93 46.77 35.58
CA SER A 6 -4.71 45.43 35.07
C SER A 6 -5.19 45.38 33.63
N ASP A 7 -4.31 45.03 32.70
CA ASP A 7 -4.70 44.70 31.33
C ASP A 7 -5.62 43.48 31.35
N HIS A 8 -6.93 43.74 31.36
CA HIS A 8 -7.89 42.79 30.86
C HIS A 8 -7.65 42.70 29.35
N THR A 9 -6.79 41.75 28.96
CA THR A 9 -6.85 41.19 27.62
C THR A 9 -8.28 40.74 27.39
N ASP A 10 -8.92 41.33 26.39
CA ASP A 10 -10.31 41.04 26.03
C ASP A 10 -10.35 39.64 25.40
N VAL A 11 -10.41 38.63 26.27
CA VAL A 11 -10.66 37.25 25.86
C VAL A 11 -12.11 37.22 25.42
N GLY A 12 -12.32 37.19 24.11
CA GLY A 12 -13.65 37.07 23.50
C GLY A 12 -14.45 35.92 24.12
N ALA A 13 -15.76 35.94 23.93
CA ALA A 13 -16.67 34.98 24.53
C ALA A 13 -16.14 33.54 24.29
N PRO A 14 -16.29 32.60 25.24
CA PRO A 14 -15.71 31.26 25.08
C PRO A 14 -16.09 30.57 23.76
N GLN A 15 -17.25 30.88 23.19
CA GLN A 15 -17.66 30.44 21.86
C GLN A 15 -16.87 31.11 20.73
N GLU A 16 -16.55 32.39 20.80
CA GLU A 16 -15.72 33.12 19.82
C GLU A 16 -14.30 32.55 19.78
N ALA A 17 -13.70 32.28 20.95
CA ALA A 17 -12.39 31.63 21.05
C ALA A 17 -12.39 30.18 20.49
N ILE A 18 -13.52 29.47 20.61
CA ILE A 18 -13.73 28.15 20.01
C ILE A 18 -13.92 28.27 18.48
N ASN A 19 -14.70 29.26 18.02
CA ASN A 19 -14.88 29.54 16.58
C ASN A 19 -13.55 29.93 15.93
N GLU A 20 -12.75 30.81 16.55
CA GLU A 20 -11.40 31.18 16.08
C GLU A 20 -10.48 29.95 16.02
N PHE A 21 -10.54 29.05 17.01
CA PHE A 21 -9.77 27.80 16.99
C PHE A 21 -10.16 26.92 15.79
N TRP A 22 -11.46 26.74 15.51
CA TRP A 22 -11.91 25.94 14.36
C TRP A 22 -11.63 26.62 13.00
N GLU A 23 -11.80 27.94 12.89
CA GLU A 23 -11.44 28.75 11.72
C GLU A 23 -9.96 28.63 11.33
N ASN A 24 -9.07 28.48 12.32
CA ASN A 24 -7.64 28.30 12.12
C ASN A 24 -7.24 26.82 11.91
N LEU A 25 -7.95 25.87 12.53
CA LEU A 25 -7.68 24.44 12.38
C LEU A 25 -8.17 23.88 11.03
N ILE A 26 -9.27 24.39 10.48
CA ILE A 26 -9.82 23.92 9.20
C ILE A 26 -9.27 24.82 8.08
N THR A 27 -8.47 24.27 7.15
CA THR A 27 -7.97 25.09 6.04
C THR A 27 -9.12 25.54 5.14
N LYS A 28 -9.17 26.85 4.85
CA LYS A 28 -10.14 27.46 3.93
C LYS A 28 -9.89 27.11 2.45
N LYS A 29 -8.81 26.37 2.15
CA LYS A 29 -8.48 25.78 0.83
C LYS A 29 -7.79 24.41 1.01
N PRO A 30 -8.54 23.34 1.33
CA PRO A 30 -7.99 21.99 1.41
C PRO A 30 -7.63 21.49 0.01
N ALA A 31 -6.43 20.95 -0.14
CA ALA A 31 -5.93 20.40 -1.39
C ALA A 31 -5.00 19.20 -1.11
N LYS A 32 -5.46 17.99 -1.43
CA LYS A 32 -4.56 16.84 -1.67
C LYS A 32 -3.73 17.15 -2.92
N VAL A 33 -2.50 16.67 -2.94
CA VAL A 33 -1.69 16.64 -4.17
C VAL A 33 -2.44 15.74 -5.15
N ILE A 34 -3.06 16.32 -6.18
CA ILE A 34 -3.80 15.53 -7.19
C ILE A 34 -2.94 15.15 -8.41
N ARG A 35 -1.69 15.62 -8.46
CA ARG A 35 -0.68 15.23 -9.45
C ARG A 35 0.75 15.35 -8.91
N ILE A 36 1.59 14.42 -9.32
CA ILE A 36 3.05 14.41 -9.18
C ILE A 36 3.70 15.11 -10.38
N PHE A 37 3.17 14.90 -11.60
CA PHE A 37 3.84 15.34 -12.83
C PHE A 37 3.10 16.47 -13.59
N PRO A 38 3.84 17.30 -14.37
CA PRO A 38 3.23 18.31 -15.25
C PRO A 38 2.34 17.68 -16.33
N GLU A 39 1.15 18.26 -16.55
CA GLU A 39 0.18 17.76 -17.55
C GLU A 39 0.79 17.56 -18.93
N THR A 40 1.65 18.48 -19.37
CA THR A 40 2.22 18.49 -20.73
C THR A 40 3.06 17.26 -21.08
N LEU A 41 3.58 16.52 -20.08
CA LEU A 41 4.36 15.31 -20.31
C LEU A 41 3.48 14.08 -20.59
N PHE A 42 2.36 13.95 -19.87
CA PHE A 42 1.56 12.71 -19.83
C PHE A 42 0.07 12.90 -20.16
N ALA A 43 -0.34 14.05 -20.71
CA ALA A 43 -1.71 14.36 -21.12
C ALA A 43 -2.34 13.37 -22.13
N HIS A 44 -1.55 12.51 -22.76
CA HIS A 44 -2.03 11.45 -23.66
C HIS A 44 -2.31 10.12 -22.93
N LEU A 45 -1.82 9.95 -21.69
CA LEU A 45 -2.05 8.81 -20.82
C LEU A 45 -3.13 9.12 -19.77
N ILE A 46 -3.11 10.35 -19.24
CA ILE A 46 -4.13 10.85 -18.31
C ILE A 46 -5.42 11.10 -19.09
N ARG A 47 -6.52 10.46 -18.67
CA ARG A 47 -7.82 10.62 -19.35
C ARG A 47 -8.39 12.03 -19.17
N PRO A 48 -9.10 12.57 -20.18
CA PRO A 48 -9.73 13.88 -20.07
C PRO A 48 -10.74 13.91 -18.91
N PRO A 49 -10.85 15.03 -18.18
CA PRO A 49 -11.78 15.16 -17.07
C PRO A 49 -13.23 14.87 -17.49
N ARG A 50 -14.02 14.30 -16.58
CA ARG A 50 -15.39 13.86 -16.91
C ARG A 50 -16.37 15.03 -16.89
N LYS A 51 -17.11 15.21 -18.00
CA LYS A 51 -18.17 16.23 -18.18
C LYS A 51 -19.07 16.42 -16.95
N SER A 52 -19.40 17.67 -16.64
CA SER A 52 -20.42 18.00 -15.64
C SER A 52 -21.83 17.63 -16.16
N GLY A 53 -22.51 16.70 -15.50
CA GLY A 53 -23.84 16.23 -15.90
C GLY A 53 -24.19 14.85 -15.36
N THR A 54 -25.39 14.39 -15.67
CA THR A 54 -25.87 13.04 -15.35
C THR A 54 -25.07 11.97 -16.09
N ALA A 55 -24.60 10.95 -15.38
CA ALA A 55 -24.02 9.74 -15.96
C ALA A 55 -25.14 8.72 -16.20
N THR A 56 -25.10 8.03 -17.34
CA THR A 56 -26.04 6.96 -17.70
C THR A 56 -25.38 5.59 -17.62
N GLY A 57 -26.20 4.54 -17.53
CA GLY A 57 -25.78 3.15 -17.62
C GLY A 57 -25.00 2.78 -18.88
N LYS A 58 -24.21 1.71 -18.75
CA LYS A 58 -23.59 0.89 -19.80
C LYS A 58 -23.67 -0.58 -19.38
N ASN A 59 -23.49 -1.52 -20.29
CA ASN A 59 -23.46 -2.93 -19.88
C ASN A 59 -22.25 -3.19 -18.98
N ALA A 60 -22.39 -4.03 -17.96
CA ALA A 60 -21.27 -4.41 -17.10
C ALA A 60 -20.12 -5.06 -17.91
N ALA A 61 -20.46 -5.82 -18.96
CA ALA A 61 -19.50 -6.51 -19.82
C ALA A 61 -18.74 -5.59 -20.81
N ASP A 62 -19.32 -4.45 -21.24
CA ASP A 62 -18.74 -3.56 -22.27
C ASP A 62 -17.27 -3.21 -22.00
N SER A 63 -16.97 -2.91 -20.73
CA SER A 63 -15.64 -2.48 -20.30
C SER A 63 -14.63 -3.63 -20.25
N TYR A 64 -15.06 -4.85 -19.94
CA TYR A 64 -14.23 -6.06 -20.02
C TYR A 64 -13.87 -6.37 -21.47
N GLU A 65 -14.86 -6.36 -22.37
CA GLU A 65 -14.63 -6.69 -23.79
C GLU A 65 -13.63 -5.75 -24.46
N ALA A 66 -13.71 -4.46 -24.15
CA ALA A 66 -12.76 -3.45 -24.62
C ALA A 66 -11.32 -3.69 -24.10
N ALA A 67 -11.15 -3.97 -22.80
CA ALA A 67 -9.85 -4.25 -22.20
C ALA A 67 -9.23 -5.53 -22.79
N ALA A 68 -10.02 -6.60 -22.88
CA ALA A 68 -9.57 -7.87 -23.45
C ALA A 68 -9.25 -7.77 -24.95
N ALA A 69 -9.96 -6.91 -25.71
CA ALA A 69 -9.66 -6.65 -27.12
C ALA A 69 -8.32 -5.92 -27.30
N GLU A 70 -8.03 -4.89 -26.51
CA GLU A 70 -6.73 -4.19 -26.57
C GLU A 70 -5.58 -5.06 -26.05
N CYS A 71 -5.82 -5.92 -25.05
CA CYS A 71 -4.86 -6.92 -24.59
C CYS A 71 -4.43 -7.86 -25.73
N ARG A 72 -5.41 -8.48 -26.42
CA ARG A 72 -5.18 -9.26 -27.65
C ARG A 72 -4.43 -8.47 -28.72
N ALA A 73 -4.74 -7.19 -28.90
CA ALA A 73 -4.07 -6.32 -29.85
C ALA A 73 -2.64 -5.93 -29.44
N ARG A 74 -2.31 -5.91 -28.14
CA ARG A 74 -0.94 -5.69 -27.63
C ARG A 74 -0.09 -6.94 -27.78
N VAL A 75 -0.58 -8.12 -27.38
CA VAL A 75 0.12 -9.41 -27.60
C VAL A 75 0.42 -9.61 -29.09
N LYS A 76 -0.54 -9.35 -29.99
CA LYS A 76 -0.36 -9.45 -31.46
C LYS A 76 0.51 -8.35 -32.08
N ARG A 77 0.90 -7.32 -31.32
CA ARG A 77 1.99 -6.38 -31.69
C ARG A 77 3.34 -6.92 -31.22
N VAL A 78 3.43 -7.39 -29.97
CA VAL A 78 4.66 -7.98 -29.41
C VAL A 78 5.13 -9.20 -30.22
N VAL A 79 4.26 -10.15 -30.54
CA VAL A 79 4.64 -11.33 -31.36
C VAL A 79 5.26 -10.92 -32.71
N LYS A 80 4.73 -9.86 -33.35
CA LYS A 80 5.31 -9.31 -34.60
C LYS A 80 6.64 -8.58 -34.40
N GLU A 81 6.88 -8.05 -33.21
CA GLU A 81 8.15 -7.44 -32.79
C GLU A 81 9.21 -8.54 -32.60
N CYS A 82 8.90 -9.57 -31.81
CA CYS A 82 9.74 -10.73 -31.56
C CYS A 82 10.10 -11.48 -32.84
N THR A 83 9.13 -11.73 -33.73
CA THR A 83 9.39 -12.32 -35.07
C THR A 83 10.24 -11.41 -35.97
N ARG A 84 10.25 -10.09 -35.73
CA ARG A 84 11.02 -9.10 -36.52
C ARG A 84 12.46 -8.95 -36.02
N THR A 85 12.71 -9.06 -34.71
CA THR A 85 14.05 -8.96 -34.14
C THR A 85 14.74 -10.30 -33.92
N ASN A 86 13.98 -11.39 -33.85
CA ASN A 86 14.43 -12.72 -33.39
C ASN A 86 14.87 -12.68 -31.91
N GLU A 87 14.10 -11.99 -31.07
CA GLU A 87 14.31 -11.86 -29.63
C GLU A 87 12.98 -12.17 -28.90
N LYS A 88 13.03 -12.80 -27.71
CA LYS A 88 11.85 -12.89 -26.84
C LYS A 88 11.42 -11.51 -26.35
N PHE A 89 10.20 -11.41 -25.84
CA PHE A 89 9.74 -10.19 -25.18
C PHE A 89 10.52 -9.94 -23.88
N THR A 90 10.86 -8.67 -23.62
CA THR A 90 11.27 -8.16 -22.30
C THR A 90 10.38 -6.97 -21.97
N ASP A 91 9.86 -6.94 -20.75
CA ASP A 91 8.85 -6.01 -20.29
C ASP A 91 9.47 -4.76 -19.66
N ALA A 92 9.86 -3.79 -20.49
CA ALA A 92 10.53 -2.56 -20.04
C ALA A 92 9.72 -1.66 -19.06
N ASP A 93 8.44 -1.96 -18.79
CA ASP A 93 7.63 -1.29 -17.77
C ASP A 93 7.70 -2.00 -16.38
N PHE A 94 8.21 -3.24 -16.35
CA PHE A 94 8.34 -4.10 -15.16
C PHE A 94 9.51 -5.10 -15.34
N ASP A 95 10.68 -4.57 -15.71
CA ASP A 95 11.89 -5.36 -15.92
C ASP A 95 12.39 -5.94 -14.59
N ILE A 96 12.80 -7.20 -14.59
CA ILE A 96 13.30 -7.90 -13.40
C ILE A 96 14.68 -8.56 -13.63
N GLU A 97 15.31 -8.37 -14.80
CA GLU A 97 16.54 -9.08 -15.16
C GLU A 97 17.76 -8.66 -14.31
N ASP A 98 17.81 -7.40 -13.84
CA ASP A 98 18.81 -6.95 -12.88
C ASP A 98 18.31 -7.07 -11.42
N LEU A 99 18.81 -8.08 -10.69
CA LEU A 99 18.56 -8.27 -9.26
C LEU A 99 19.01 -7.10 -8.36
N ASN A 100 19.94 -6.26 -8.85
CA ASN A 100 20.33 -5.03 -8.15
C ASN A 100 19.24 -3.95 -8.27
N ASP A 101 18.43 -3.97 -9.34
CA ASP A 101 17.25 -3.11 -9.44
C ASP A 101 16.06 -3.71 -8.69
N GLN A 102 15.99 -3.35 -7.41
CA GLN A 102 14.89 -3.70 -6.52
C GLN A 102 13.55 -3.00 -6.87
N ASN A 103 13.45 -2.26 -7.99
CA ASN A 103 12.23 -1.53 -8.39
C ASN A 103 10.97 -2.41 -8.45
N CYS A 104 11.06 -3.65 -8.95
CA CYS A 104 9.89 -4.53 -9.07
C CYS A 104 9.58 -5.31 -7.78
N LEU A 105 10.50 -5.32 -6.82
CA LEU A 105 10.36 -5.97 -5.52
C LEU A 105 9.90 -5.00 -4.42
N GLN A 106 10.39 -3.74 -4.46
CA GLN A 106 10.33 -2.80 -3.33
C GLN A 106 9.57 -1.50 -3.69
N GLY A 107 8.47 -1.26 -2.99
CA GLY A 107 7.68 -0.02 -3.09
C GLY A 107 8.42 1.25 -2.63
N LEU A 108 7.83 2.42 -2.92
CA LEU A 108 8.45 3.73 -2.67
C LEU A 108 8.94 3.94 -1.22
N GLN A 109 8.26 3.34 -0.24
CA GLN A 109 8.60 3.45 1.18
C GLN A 109 9.98 2.85 1.52
N TYR A 110 10.45 1.82 0.80
CA TYR A 110 11.80 1.25 0.98
C TYR A 110 12.89 2.29 0.67
N TRP A 111 12.70 3.03 -0.43
CA TRP A 111 13.64 4.04 -0.92
C TRP A 111 13.54 5.38 -0.14
N TYR A 112 12.35 5.68 0.37
CA TYR A 112 12.08 6.88 1.16
C TYR A 112 12.69 6.78 2.56
N LYS A 113 12.54 5.63 3.22
CA LYS A 113 13.18 5.36 4.51
C LYS A 113 14.70 5.39 4.33
N ASP A 114 15.39 5.87 5.35
CA ASP A 114 16.84 5.75 5.40
C ASP A 114 17.18 4.35 5.91
N LYS A 115 17.95 3.57 5.13
CA LYS A 115 18.41 2.25 5.57
C LYS A 115 19.08 2.44 6.95
N PRO A 116 18.64 1.73 7.99
CA PRO A 116 19.04 2.07 9.36
C PRO A 116 20.55 1.96 9.49
N THR A 117 21.20 3.02 9.98
CA THR A 117 22.63 3.02 10.32
C THR A 117 22.85 2.26 11.63
N ALA A 118 22.38 1.03 11.67
CA ALA A 118 22.47 0.11 12.79
C ALA A 118 23.43 -1.01 12.40
N ALA A 119 24.61 -1.03 13.02
CA ALA A 119 25.49 -2.19 12.98
C ALA A 119 24.91 -3.29 13.88
N THR A 120 23.78 -3.89 13.48
CA THR A 120 23.32 -5.16 14.04
C THR A 120 24.24 -6.25 13.51
N SER A 121 25.31 -6.53 14.27
CA SER A 121 26.21 -7.65 14.00
C SER A 121 25.54 -8.97 14.42
N SER A 122 24.45 -9.34 13.74
CA SER A 122 23.89 -10.69 13.76
C SER A 122 24.87 -11.62 13.07
N VAL A 123 25.67 -12.34 13.86
CA VAL A 123 26.52 -13.40 13.34
C VAL A 123 25.61 -14.58 13.00
N THR A 124 25.35 -14.79 11.70
CA THR A 124 24.44 -15.86 11.25
C THR A 124 24.98 -17.24 11.65
N ALA A 125 24.11 -18.26 11.70
CA ALA A 125 24.54 -19.63 12.03
C ALA A 125 25.71 -20.10 11.14
N SER A 126 25.66 -19.81 9.82
CA SER A 126 26.72 -20.14 8.87
C SER A 126 28.01 -19.34 9.10
N GLN A 127 27.93 -18.05 9.45
CA GLN A 127 29.11 -17.25 9.83
C GLN A 127 29.75 -17.77 11.13
N LEU A 128 28.93 -18.15 12.12
CA LEU A 128 29.38 -18.75 13.37
C LEU A 128 30.02 -20.12 13.14
N GLY A 129 29.42 -20.96 12.28
CA GLY A 129 29.98 -22.25 11.85
C GLY A 129 31.31 -22.10 11.10
N SER A 130 31.44 -21.07 10.26
CA SER A 130 32.67 -20.74 9.54
C SER A 130 33.79 -20.26 10.47
N ALA A 131 33.46 -19.38 11.43
CA ALA A 131 34.38 -18.95 12.47
C ALA A 131 34.80 -20.13 13.38
N LEU A 132 33.86 -21.00 13.75
CA LEU A 132 34.13 -22.19 14.56
C LEU A 132 35.00 -23.22 13.80
N SER A 133 34.74 -23.43 12.51
CA SER A 133 35.59 -24.25 11.63
C SER A 133 37.01 -23.71 11.55
N THR A 134 37.17 -22.38 11.46
CA THR A 134 38.49 -21.71 11.48
C THR A 134 39.21 -21.90 12.84
N LEU A 135 38.47 -21.85 13.96
CA LEU A 135 38.98 -22.14 15.31
C LEU A 135 39.40 -23.62 15.50
N VAL A 136 38.67 -24.56 14.89
CA VAL A 136 39.03 -25.98 14.86
C VAL A 136 40.29 -26.23 14.01
N GLN A 137 40.35 -25.64 12.80
CA GLN A 137 41.50 -25.77 11.89
C GLN A 137 42.77 -25.13 12.43
N SER A 138 42.67 -24.03 13.19
CA SER A 138 43.81 -23.36 13.83
C SER A 138 44.26 -24.01 15.16
N GLN A 139 43.62 -25.11 15.58
CA GLN A 139 43.97 -25.91 16.77
C GLN A 139 43.95 -25.18 18.13
N VAL A 140 43.45 -23.93 18.18
CA VAL A 140 43.49 -23.05 19.36
C VAL A 140 42.72 -23.60 20.58
N MET A 141 41.74 -24.49 20.35
CA MET A 141 40.85 -25.04 21.39
C MET A 141 41.12 -26.52 21.76
N LEU A 142 42.26 -27.09 21.39
CA LEU A 142 42.57 -28.50 21.70
C LEU A 142 43.06 -28.69 23.15
N GLY A 143 42.10 -28.83 24.07
CA GLY A 143 42.30 -29.41 25.39
C GLY A 143 41.23 -30.48 25.68
N ASP A 144 41.66 -31.68 26.09
CA ASP A 144 40.75 -32.78 26.42
C ASP A 144 39.84 -32.39 27.60
N GLY A 145 38.53 -32.26 27.35
CA GLY A 145 37.54 -31.94 28.39
C GLY A 145 36.29 -31.18 27.93
N ALA A 146 36.21 -30.71 26.68
CA ALA A 146 35.01 -30.03 26.18
C ALA A 146 33.83 -31.02 25.97
N PRO A 147 32.61 -30.74 26.45
CA PRO A 147 31.45 -31.63 26.34
C PRO A 147 30.71 -31.54 24.99
N LEU A 148 31.30 -30.91 23.97
CA LEU A 148 30.70 -30.68 22.66
C LEU A 148 31.72 -30.98 21.56
N ASP A 149 31.33 -31.77 20.55
CA ASP A 149 32.13 -31.96 19.34
C ASP A 149 32.00 -30.73 18.43
N PHE A 150 32.93 -29.78 18.58
CA PHE A 150 33.00 -28.58 17.75
C PHE A 150 33.09 -28.85 16.25
N ASN A 151 33.58 -30.03 15.81
CA ASN A 151 33.71 -30.38 14.40
C ASN A 151 32.36 -30.79 13.80
N THR A 152 31.54 -31.52 14.57
CA THR A 152 30.13 -31.77 14.22
C THR A 152 29.29 -30.50 14.40
N THR A 153 29.47 -29.73 15.47
CA THR A 153 28.74 -28.46 15.69
C THR A 153 29.02 -27.45 14.57
N ALA A 154 30.27 -27.30 14.11
CA ALA A 154 30.60 -26.41 12.99
C ALA A 154 29.89 -26.84 11.69
N LYS A 155 29.84 -28.14 11.38
CA LYS A 155 29.13 -28.69 10.22
C LYS A 155 27.62 -28.53 10.30
N VAL A 156 27.03 -28.68 11.49
CA VAL A 156 25.60 -28.39 11.69
C VAL A 156 25.35 -26.91 11.49
N LEU A 157 26.13 -26.03 12.11
CA LEU A 157 25.96 -24.57 11.96
C LEU A 157 26.19 -24.06 10.53
N SER A 158 27.09 -24.67 9.74
CA SER A 158 27.29 -24.34 8.33
C SER A 158 26.21 -24.91 7.40
N ASN A 159 25.46 -25.92 7.84
CA ASN A 159 24.38 -26.57 7.07
C ASN A 159 22.98 -26.18 7.55
N MET A 160 22.86 -25.50 8.70
CA MET A 160 21.69 -24.68 8.98
C MET A 160 21.57 -23.65 7.86
N PRO A 161 20.35 -23.37 7.36
CA PRO A 161 20.15 -22.18 6.56
C PRO A 161 20.76 -20.97 7.27
N SER A 162 21.36 -20.06 6.50
CA SER A 162 21.37 -18.67 6.95
C SER A 162 19.93 -18.24 7.21
N GLU A 163 19.73 -17.20 8.03
CA GLU A 163 18.49 -16.42 7.92
C GLU A 163 18.32 -16.10 6.42
N SER A 164 17.15 -16.44 5.88
CA SER A 164 16.91 -16.49 4.44
C SER A 164 17.26 -15.14 3.81
N SER A 165 17.84 -15.15 2.61
CA SER A 165 17.92 -13.94 1.80
C SER A 165 16.54 -13.25 1.80
N GLU A 166 16.50 -11.98 2.18
CA GLU A 166 15.26 -11.17 2.28
C GLU A 166 14.64 -10.87 0.90
N GLY A 167 15.16 -11.50 -0.16
CA GLY A 167 14.68 -11.44 -1.53
C GLY A 167 15.21 -12.63 -2.36
N PRO A 168 14.78 -12.72 -3.64
CA PRO A 168 15.23 -13.77 -4.56
C PRO A 168 16.73 -13.66 -4.92
N GLU A 169 17.33 -14.76 -5.35
CA GLU A 169 18.79 -14.88 -5.55
C GLU A 169 19.23 -15.11 -7.01
N SER A 170 18.34 -15.54 -7.92
CA SER A 170 18.55 -15.50 -9.38
C SER A 170 17.25 -15.18 -10.13
N VAL A 171 17.35 -14.82 -11.42
CA VAL A 171 16.22 -14.56 -12.33
C VAL A 171 16.46 -15.27 -13.65
N HIS A 172 15.45 -15.99 -14.15
CA HIS A 172 15.56 -16.76 -15.37
C HIS A 172 14.26 -16.79 -16.18
N ARG A 173 14.37 -17.10 -17.48
CA ARG A 173 13.22 -17.38 -18.34
C ARG A 173 12.62 -18.77 -18.06
N ILE A 174 11.34 -18.92 -18.38
CA ILE A 174 10.62 -20.21 -18.31
C ILE A 174 11.40 -21.36 -18.98
N ASP A 175 11.98 -21.14 -20.15
CA ASP A 175 12.77 -22.15 -20.90
C ASP A 175 14.03 -22.64 -20.17
N TRP A 176 14.53 -21.90 -19.17
CA TRP A 176 15.60 -22.35 -18.28
C TRP A 176 15.05 -23.06 -17.05
N ILE A 177 13.95 -22.56 -16.48
CA ILE A 177 13.40 -23.06 -15.22
C ILE A 177 12.71 -24.43 -15.40
N PHE A 178 12.10 -24.68 -16.56
CA PHE A 178 11.23 -25.84 -16.77
C PHE A 178 11.76 -26.77 -17.88
N ASP A 179 11.63 -28.09 -17.69
CA ASP A 179 12.12 -29.08 -18.66
C ASP A 179 11.07 -29.33 -19.78
N GLU A 180 9.76 -29.30 -19.48
CA GLU A 180 8.65 -29.30 -20.47
C GLU A 180 7.58 -28.24 -20.12
N PRO A 181 7.89 -26.92 -20.16
CA PRO A 181 6.98 -25.88 -19.71
C PRO A 181 5.62 -25.88 -20.42
N ARG A 182 4.56 -25.76 -19.63
CA ARG A 182 3.18 -25.55 -20.11
C ARG A 182 2.54 -24.40 -19.35
N PHE A 183 1.68 -23.66 -20.02
CA PHE A 183 0.91 -22.62 -19.34
C PHE A 183 -0.08 -23.24 -18.35
N GLU A 184 -0.79 -24.28 -18.79
CA GLU A 184 -1.94 -24.90 -18.14
C GLU A 184 -1.88 -26.43 -18.34
N ILE A 185 -2.13 -27.23 -17.29
CA ILE A 185 -2.13 -28.69 -17.30
C ILE A 185 -3.43 -29.19 -16.65
N ASP A 186 -4.19 -30.04 -17.36
CA ASP A 186 -5.53 -30.55 -16.97
C ASP A 186 -6.62 -29.49 -16.63
N GLY A 187 -6.27 -28.20 -16.70
CA GLY A 187 -7.13 -27.03 -16.55
C GLY A 187 -6.82 -26.26 -15.26
N PHE A 188 -7.09 -24.95 -15.24
CA PHE A 188 -6.88 -24.12 -14.03
C PHE A 188 -7.63 -24.68 -12.79
N THR A 189 -6.98 -25.47 -11.94
CA THR A 189 -7.61 -25.99 -10.71
C THR A 189 -7.25 -25.14 -9.51
N SER A 190 -8.01 -25.25 -8.43
CA SER A 190 -7.61 -24.66 -7.16
C SER A 190 -6.43 -25.42 -6.53
N SER A 191 -6.33 -26.73 -6.77
CA SER A 191 -5.32 -27.63 -6.19
C SER A 191 -3.90 -27.24 -6.55
N ASP A 192 -3.70 -26.65 -7.74
CA ASP A 192 -2.37 -26.31 -8.26
C ASP A 192 -1.72 -25.15 -7.49
N LEU A 193 -2.50 -24.40 -6.72
CA LEU A 193 -2.06 -23.15 -6.10
C LEU A 193 -1.18 -23.36 -4.85
N VAL A 194 0.09 -22.97 -4.96
CA VAL A 194 1.06 -22.94 -3.85
C VAL A 194 1.58 -21.52 -3.65
N GLN A 195 1.30 -20.92 -2.50
CA GLN A 195 1.86 -19.62 -2.11
C GLN A 195 3.39 -19.68 -1.92
N GLY A 196 4.09 -18.66 -2.42
CA GLY A 196 5.54 -18.49 -2.26
C GLY A 196 5.96 -17.70 -1.02
N SER A 197 7.09 -16.98 -1.12
CA SER A 197 7.66 -16.20 0.00
C SER A 197 6.92 -14.87 0.32
N THR A 198 5.96 -14.43 -0.50
CA THR A 198 5.20 -13.18 -0.27
C THR A 198 4.12 -13.35 0.81
N GLY A 199 3.78 -12.27 1.52
CA GLY A 199 2.59 -12.19 2.38
C GLY A 199 1.26 -11.99 1.61
N ASP A 200 1.11 -12.60 0.44
CA ASP A 200 0.02 -12.36 -0.52
C ASP A 200 -1.13 -13.39 -0.42
N CYS A 201 -1.24 -14.15 0.67
CA CYS A 201 -2.22 -15.25 0.82
C CYS A 201 -3.68 -14.89 0.46
N TRP A 202 -4.07 -13.62 0.65
CA TRP A 202 -5.35 -13.04 0.26
C TRP A 202 -5.59 -13.09 -1.26
N PHE A 203 -4.56 -12.84 -2.07
CA PHE A 203 -4.58 -12.94 -3.51
C PHE A 203 -4.65 -14.41 -3.96
N ILE A 204 -3.77 -15.29 -3.46
CA ILE A 204 -3.81 -16.72 -3.80
C ILE A 204 -5.15 -17.37 -3.40
N ALA A 205 -5.73 -16.98 -2.26
CA ALA A 205 -7.07 -17.40 -1.86
C ALA A 205 -8.18 -16.85 -2.80
N ALA A 206 -8.03 -15.65 -3.35
CA ALA A 206 -8.93 -15.12 -4.37
C ALA A 206 -8.80 -15.88 -5.70
N VAL A 207 -7.58 -16.17 -6.16
CA VAL A 207 -7.29 -17.00 -7.33
C VAL A 207 -7.92 -18.39 -7.19
N ALA A 208 -7.72 -19.06 -6.05
CA ALA A 208 -8.36 -20.35 -5.73
C ALA A 208 -9.89 -20.30 -5.79
N THR A 209 -10.48 -19.16 -5.40
CA THR A 209 -11.93 -18.97 -5.44
C THR A 209 -12.43 -18.82 -6.88
N ILE A 210 -11.72 -18.10 -7.76
CA ILE A 210 -12.12 -17.98 -9.18
C ILE A 210 -11.86 -19.26 -9.99
N CYS A 211 -10.84 -20.06 -9.68
CA CYS A 211 -10.59 -21.34 -10.38
C CYS A 211 -11.73 -22.36 -10.20
N SER A 212 -12.56 -22.19 -9.17
CA SER A 212 -13.79 -22.98 -9.00
C SER A 212 -14.90 -22.63 -10.02
N ASN A 213 -14.69 -21.63 -10.88
CA ASN A 213 -15.46 -21.39 -12.11
C ASN A 213 -14.49 -21.10 -13.28
N PRO A 214 -14.23 -22.07 -14.17
CA PRO A 214 -13.30 -21.92 -15.28
C PRO A 214 -13.55 -20.72 -16.21
N GLU A 215 -14.79 -20.21 -16.31
CA GLU A 215 -15.09 -19.01 -17.11
C GLU A 215 -14.51 -17.72 -16.53
N LEU A 216 -14.15 -17.69 -15.24
CA LEU A 216 -13.61 -16.49 -14.58
C LEU A 216 -12.10 -16.39 -14.77
N ILE A 217 -11.36 -17.46 -14.52
CA ILE A 217 -9.91 -17.49 -14.75
C ILE A 217 -9.56 -17.37 -16.24
N ASN A 218 -10.35 -17.96 -17.15
CA ASN A 218 -10.23 -17.73 -18.60
C ASN A 218 -10.63 -16.30 -19.06
N LYS A 219 -11.28 -15.49 -18.21
CA LYS A 219 -11.45 -14.05 -18.48
C LYS A 219 -10.23 -13.24 -18.06
N VAL A 220 -9.50 -13.67 -17.04
CA VAL A 220 -8.27 -13.00 -16.57
C VAL A 220 -7.10 -13.29 -17.50
N CYS A 221 -6.94 -14.54 -17.96
CA CYS A 221 -5.87 -14.99 -18.86
C CYS A 221 -6.31 -14.88 -20.34
N VAL A 222 -5.97 -13.79 -21.04
CA VAL A 222 -6.70 -13.34 -22.26
C VAL A 222 -6.07 -13.73 -23.60
N ASP A 223 -4.75 -13.62 -23.74
CA ASP A 223 -4.01 -13.94 -24.98
C ASP A 223 -2.54 -14.19 -24.60
N ARG A 224 -1.83 -15.05 -25.33
CA ARG A 224 -0.43 -15.37 -25.04
C ARG A 224 0.31 -15.91 -26.26
N ASN A 225 1.64 -15.91 -26.20
CA ASN A 225 2.48 -16.68 -27.10
C ASN A 225 3.76 -17.08 -26.36
N GLU A 226 3.84 -18.36 -26.03
CA GLU A 226 4.88 -18.98 -25.21
C GLU A 226 6.27 -18.91 -25.88
N GLU A 227 6.32 -19.09 -27.21
CA GLU A 227 7.53 -18.99 -28.03
C GLU A 227 8.18 -17.59 -27.98
N CYS A 228 7.37 -16.53 -28.05
CA CYS A 228 7.82 -15.15 -27.87
C CYS A 228 7.96 -14.72 -26.39
N GLY A 229 7.59 -15.57 -25.43
CA GLY A 229 7.64 -15.26 -24.00
C GLY A 229 6.62 -14.22 -23.51
N VAL A 230 5.49 -14.02 -24.22
CA VAL A 230 4.56 -12.91 -23.95
C VAL A 230 3.19 -13.38 -23.46
N TYR A 231 2.72 -12.81 -22.35
CA TYR A 231 1.45 -13.18 -21.70
C TYR A 231 0.59 -11.95 -21.38
N GLY A 232 -0.67 -11.98 -21.80
CA GLY A 232 -1.62 -10.88 -21.68
C GLY A 232 -2.77 -11.18 -20.72
N PHE A 233 -2.93 -10.31 -19.72
CA PHE A 233 -3.92 -10.43 -18.65
C PHE A 233 -4.86 -9.22 -18.60
N VAL A 234 -6.00 -9.36 -17.93
CA VAL A 234 -6.87 -8.23 -17.58
C VAL A 234 -7.31 -8.28 -16.11
N PHE A 235 -7.39 -7.10 -15.51
CA PHE A 235 -7.81 -6.90 -14.12
C PHE A 235 -8.81 -5.75 -14.05
N TYR A 236 -9.54 -5.64 -12.96
CA TYR A 236 -10.53 -4.61 -12.72
C TYR A 236 -10.03 -3.64 -11.64
N ARG A 237 -10.02 -2.33 -11.91
CA ARG A 237 -9.48 -1.33 -10.97
C ARG A 237 -10.24 -0.01 -11.01
N ASP A 238 -10.60 0.49 -9.82
CA ASP A 238 -11.34 1.74 -9.64
C ASP A 238 -12.58 1.86 -10.56
N GLY A 239 -13.33 0.77 -10.70
CA GLY A 239 -14.59 0.74 -11.44
C GLY A 239 -14.49 0.42 -12.94
N GLU A 240 -13.31 0.10 -13.49
CA GLU A 240 -13.09 -0.12 -14.92
C GLU A 240 -12.09 -1.26 -15.15
N TRP A 241 -12.25 -2.05 -16.22
CA TRP A 241 -11.25 -3.06 -16.60
C TRP A 241 -10.03 -2.43 -17.27
N ILE A 242 -8.85 -2.95 -16.94
CA ILE A 242 -7.55 -2.63 -17.49
C ILE A 242 -6.90 -3.90 -18.04
N TRP A 243 -5.96 -3.74 -18.97
CA TRP A 243 -5.12 -4.83 -19.46
C TRP A 243 -3.67 -4.63 -19.03
N THR A 244 -2.93 -5.73 -18.95
CA THR A 244 -1.47 -5.72 -18.81
C THR A 244 -0.87 -6.82 -19.68
N VAL A 245 0.41 -6.67 -20.02
CA VAL A 245 1.21 -7.67 -20.73
C VAL A 245 2.56 -7.75 -20.04
N ILE A 246 3.08 -8.98 -19.85
CA ILE A 246 4.35 -9.28 -19.18
C ILE A 246 5.21 -10.25 -20.00
N ASP A 247 6.50 -10.33 -19.67
CA ASP A 247 7.44 -11.34 -20.15
C ASP A 247 7.54 -12.59 -19.25
N ASP A 248 8.31 -13.58 -19.71
CA ASP A 248 8.55 -14.88 -19.08
C ASP A 248 9.74 -14.97 -18.12
N ASN A 249 10.33 -13.84 -17.67
CA ASN A 249 11.27 -13.85 -16.53
C ASN A 249 10.54 -14.20 -15.22
N LEU A 250 11.15 -15.02 -14.37
CA LEU A 250 10.67 -15.32 -13.02
C LEU A 250 11.83 -15.32 -12.01
N TYR A 251 11.53 -14.90 -10.78
CA TYR A 251 12.46 -14.88 -9.64
C TYR A 251 12.63 -16.27 -9.01
N LEU A 252 13.87 -16.67 -8.68
CA LEU A 252 14.22 -17.96 -8.09
C LEU A 252 14.78 -17.83 -6.66
N LYS A 253 14.60 -18.91 -5.87
CA LYS A 253 15.05 -19.02 -4.47
C LYS A 253 16.57 -19.11 -4.30
N ASN A 254 17.27 -19.65 -5.29
CA ASN A 254 18.70 -19.96 -5.21
C ASN A 254 19.50 -19.10 -6.21
N PRO A 255 20.78 -18.81 -5.95
CA PRO A 255 21.64 -18.04 -6.85
C PRO A 255 22.10 -18.89 -8.04
N ASP A 256 22.73 -18.28 -9.03
CA ASP A 256 23.37 -19.02 -10.12
C ASP A 256 24.59 -19.81 -9.66
N PHE A 257 24.91 -20.88 -10.39
CA PHE A 257 25.98 -21.82 -10.02
C PHE A 257 27.34 -21.14 -9.82
N ASP A 258 27.67 -20.12 -10.61
CA ASP A 258 28.93 -19.37 -10.54
C ASP A 258 28.73 -17.87 -10.25
N ALA A 259 27.64 -17.49 -9.56
CA ALA A 259 27.27 -16.10 -9.27
C ALA A 259 28.39 -15.20 -8.66
N TRP A 260 29.43 -15.80 -8.07
CA TRP A 260 30.59 -15.10 -7.48
C TRP A 260 31.89 -15.26 -8.30
N GLY A 261 31.84 -15.88 -9.47
CA GLY A 261 32.98 -16.16 -10.36
C GLY A 261 33.99 -17.19 -9.84
N ASP A 262 33.69 -17.90 -8.74
CA ASP A 262 34.61 -18.79 -8.04
C ASP A 262 34.55 -20.26 -8.52
N ARG A 263 33.49 -20.65 -9.26
CA ARG A 263 33.20 -22.06 -9.58
C ARG A 263 33.53 -22.46 -11.01
N TYR A 264 34.77 -22.87 -11.25
CA TYR A 264 35.16 -23.46 -12.53
C TYR A 264 34.69 -24.93 -12.67
N ASP A 265 33.88 -25.22 -13.69
CA ASP A 265 33.55 -26.57 -14.14
C ASP A 265 33.68 -26.74 -15.67
N PRO A 266 34.82 -27.26 -16.18
CA PRO A 266 35.00 -27.51 -17.61
C PRO A 266 34.19 -28.71 -18.15
N THR A 267 33.35 -29.34 -17.32
CA THR A 267 32.53 -30.50 -17.70
C THR A 267 31.03 -30.24 -17.70
N ASN A 268 30.57 -29.09 -17.17
CA ASN A 268 29.15 -28.78 -16.88
C ASN A 268 28.41 -29.92 -16.12
N ALA A 269 29.15 -30.75 -15.36
CA ALA A 269 28.57 -31.88 -14.62
C ALA A 269 28.09 -31.47 -13.21
N LYS A 270 28.71 -30.43 -12.63
CA LYS A 270 28.31 -29.80 -11.36
C LYS A 270 27.22 -28.75 -11.60
N GLU A 271 27.35 -27.96 -12.66
CA GLU A 271 26.43 -26.89 -13.04
C GLU A 271 25.07 -27.47 -13.46
N MET A 272 24.99 -28.40 -14.43
CA MET A 272 23.74 -29.13 -14.73
C MET A 272 23.10 -29.79 -13.49
N LYS A 273 23.92 -30.35 -12.59
CA LYS A 273 23.43 -30.95 -11.34
C LYS A 273 22.91 -29.88 -10.37
N TYR A 274 23.55 -28.72 -10.32
CA TYR A 274 23.11 -27.60 -9.49
C TYR A 274 21.79 -27.03 -10.01
N LYS A 275 21.70 -26.72 -11.31
CA LYS A 275 20.47 -26.30 -11.98
C LYS A 275 19.32 -27.26 -11.67
N LYS A 276 19.50 -28.57 -11.91
CA LYS A 276 18.47 -29.59 -11.64
C LYS A 276 18.05 -29.67 -10.16
N ASN A 277 18.92 -29.32 -9.22
CA ASN A 277 18.65 -29.40 -7.79
C ASN A 277 18.09 -28.09 -7.17
N HIS A 278 18.25 -26.95 -7.85
CA HIS A 278 18.07 -25.61 -7.23
C HIS A 278 17.37 -24.57 -8.12
N GLN A 279 17.34 -24.76 -9.44
CA GLN A 279 16.80 -23.82 -10.43
C GLN A 279 15.87 -24.49 -11.46
N THR A 280 15.47 -25.75 -11.24
CA THR A 280 14.52 -26.49 -12.11
C THR A 280 13.20 -26.73 -11.38
N GLY A 281 12.09 -26.50 -12.09
CA GLY A 281 10.73 -26.81 -11.69
C GLY A 281 10.11 -25.82 -10.69
N SER A 282 8.80 -26.00 -10.43
CA SER A 282 7.99 -25.12 -9.58
C SER A 282 8.52 -24.90 -8.16
N GLU A 283 9.30 -25.83 -7.58
CA GLU A 283 9.92 -25.63 -6.27
C GLU A 283 11.04 -24.57 -6.27
N ALA A 284 11.65 -24.26 -7.42
CA ALA A 284 12.73 -23.29 -7.54
C ALA A 284 12.27 -21.83 -7.48
N LEU A 285 11.01 -21.54 -7.82
CA LEU A 285 10.43 -20.19 -7.87
C LEU A 285 10.40 -19.53 -6.49
N TYR A 286 10.78 -18.25 -6.36
CA TYR A 286 10.76 -17.54 -5.07
C TYR A 286 9.34 -17.16 -4.63
N PHE A 287 8.50 -16.78 -5.59
CA PHE A 287 7.11 -16.41 -5.38
C PHE A 287 6.15 -17.57 -5.65
N ALA A 288 4.87 -17.32 -5.93
CA ALA A 288 3.86 -18.37 -6.05
C ALA A 288 4.18 -19.35 -7.19
N SER A 289 3.80 -20.62 -7.02
CA SER A 289 4.11 -21.69 -7.95
C SER A 289 2.96 -22.68 -8.12
N CYS A 290 2.98 -23.41 -9.23
CA CYS A 290 2.01 -24.48 -9.47
C CYS A 290 2.45 -25.77 -8.75
N ALA A 291 1.51 -26.65 -8.42
CA ALA A 291 1.80 -27.92 -7.75
C ALA A 291 2.43 -28.95 -8.71
N ASP A 292 2.16 -28.87 -10.01
CA ASP A 292 2.93 -29.59 -11.03
C ASP A 292 4.29 -28.92 -11.26
N GLU A 293 5.33 -29.72 -11.50
CA GLU A 293 6.70 -29.23 -11.69
C GLU A 293 6.88 -28.36 -12.96
N ASN A 294 5.97 -28.42 -13.95
CA ASN A 294 6.10 -27.79 -15.27
C ASN A 294 4.96 -26.82 -15.65
N GLU A 295 4.00 -26.56 -14.75
CA GLU A 295 2.91 -25.61 -14.99
C GLU A 295 3.29 -24.17 -14.58
N THR A 296 2.90 -23.17 -15.39
CA THR A 296 3.46 -21.80 -15.30
C THR A 296 2.44 -20.66 -15.20
N TRP A 297 1.12 -20.89 -15.28
CA TRP A 297 0.15 -19.79 -15.27
C TRP A 297 0.13 -18.98 -13.96
N LEU A 298 0.29 -19.61 -12.80
CA LEU A 298 0.21 -18.91 -11.50
C LEU A 298 1.33 -17.87 -11.29
N PRO A 299 2.63 -18.21 -11.40
CA PRO A 299 3.70 -17.23 -11.24
C PRO A 299 3.61 -16.08 -12.24
N LEU A 300 3.13 -16.34 -13.46
CA LEU A 300 2.87 -15.31 -14.46
C LEU A 300 1.67 -14.42 -14.06
N LEU A 301 0.60 -15.00 -13.52
CA LEU A 301 -0.56 -14.26 -13.03
C LEU A 301 -0.23 -13.38 -11.81
N GLU A 302 0.55 -13.89 -10.85
CA GLU A 302 1.05 -13.12 -9.71
C GLU A 302 1.96 -11.97 -10.18
N LYS A 303 2.91 -12.23 -11.08
CA LYS A 303 3.77 -11.19 -11.68
C LYS A 303 2.94 -10.13 -12.40
N ALA A 304 1.88 -10.51 -13.11
CA ALA A 304 0.97 -9.57 -13.76
C ALA A 304 0.15 -8.73 -12.75
N TYR A 305 -0.22 -9.32 -11.60
CA TYR A 305 -0.89 -8.61 -10.50
C TYR A 305 0.07 -7.64 -9.79
N ALA A 306 1.28 -8.09 -9.44
CA ALA A 306 2.37 -7.27 -8.92
C ALA A 306 2.67 -6.10 -9.85
N LYS A 307 2.76 -6.31 -11.17
CA LYS A 307 2.94 -5.25 -12.16
C LYS A 307 1.84 -4.20 -12.13
N VAL A 308 0.55 -4.58 -12.08
CA VAL A 308 -0.53 -3.58 -12.05
C VAL A 308 -0.57 -2.82 -10.72
N HIS A 309 -0.18 -3.42 -9.60
CA HIS A 309 -0.03 -2.73 -8.32
C HIS A 309 1.35 -2.08 -8.09
N GLY A 310 2.30 -2.25 -9.02
CA GLY A 310 3.57 -1.53 -9.11
C GLY A 310 4.80 -2.30 -8.65
N ASP A 311 4.67 -3.25 -7.73
CA ASP A 311 5.73 -4.13 -7.21
C ASP A 311 5.16 -5.29 -6.36
N TYR A 312 6.00 -6.26 -6.00
CA TYR A 312 5.62 -7.38 -5.13
C TYR A 312 5.31 -6.94 -3.68
N ASP A 313 5.96 -5.90 -3.13
CA ASP A 313 5.57 -5.32 -1.83
C ASP A 313 4.15 -4.72 -1.86
N ALA A 314 3.71 -4.15 -2.98
CA ALA A 314 2.34 -3.61 -3.13
C ALA A 314 1.22 -4.66 -3.01
N ILE A 315 1.51 -5.94 -3.27
CA ILE A 315 0.55 -7.05 -3.13
C ILE A 315 0.70 -7.82 -1.80
N ALA A 316 1.69 -7.50 -0.96
CA ALA A 316 1.83 -8.09 0.37
C ALA A 316 0.76 -7.54 1.34
N GLY A 317 -0.08 -8.42 1.87
CA GLY A 317 -1.15 -8.12 2.83
C GLY A 317 -2.41 -7.51 2.21
N GLY A 318 -3.58 -8.12 2.48
CA GLY A 318 -4.86 -7.62 1.98
C GLY A 318 -6.08 -8.43 2.38
N SER A 319 -7.22 -8.07 1.80
CA SER A 319 -8.54 -8.67 2.04
C SER A 319 -8.91 -9.48 0.81
N SER A 320 -9.08 -10.80 0.90
CA SER A 320 -9.26 -11.69 -0.27
C SER A 320 -10.39 -11.23 -1.21
N GLY A 321 -11.47 -10.69 -0.66
CA GLY A 321 -12.58 -10.10 -1.42
C GLY A 321 -12.22 -8.84 -2.23
N GLU A 322 -11.12 -8.14 -1.93
CA GLU A 322 -10.58 -7.07 -2.80
C GLU A 322 -9.94 -7.70 -4.05
N ALA A 323 -9.14 -8.75 -3.91
CA ALA A 323 -8.56 -9.46 -5.05
C ALA A 323 -9.64 -10.17 -5.89
N VAL A 324 -10.71 -10.69 -5.28
CA VAL A 324 -11.85 -11.23 -6.06
C VAL A 324 -12.58 -10.12 -6.83
N GLU A 325 -12.75 -8.91 -6.28
CA GLU A 325 -13.24 -7.76 -7.09
C GLU A 325 -12.30 -7.48 -8.27
N ASP A 326 -10.98 -7.47 -8.04
CA ASP A 326 -9.98 -7.12 -9.05
C ASP A 326 -9.84 -8.18 -10.16
N LEU A 327 -10.13 -9.45 -9.83
CA LEU A 327 -10.12 -10.57 -10.78
C LEU A 327 -11.46 -10.76 -11.52
N THR A 328 -12.58 -10.24 -11.01
CA THR A 328 -13.93 -10.58 -11.55
C THR A 328 -14.79 -9.40 -11.95
N GLY A 329 -14.46 -8.17 -11.56
CA GLY A 329 -15.36 -7.02 -11.71
C GLY A 329 -16.60 -7.07 -10.80
N GLY A 330 -16.62 -8.02 -9.86
CA GLY A 330 -17.67 -8.22 -8.86
C GLY A 330 -17.70 -7.13 -7.79
N VAL A 331 -18.52 -7.36 -6.77
CA VAL A 331 -18.67 -6.46 -5.61
C VAL A 331 -18.71 -7.27 -4.32
N THR A 332 -17.80 -6.96 -3.41
CA THR A 332 -17.68 -7.68 -2.13
C THR A 332 -18.58 -7.09 -1.05
N THR A 333 -19.22 -7.98 -0.27
CA THR A 333 -19.88 -7.67 0.99
C THR A 333 -19.18 -8.45 2.12
N LYS A 334 -18.70 -7.75 3.14
CA LYS A 334 -18.06 -8.35 4.32
C LYS A 334 -19.11 -8.76 5.36
N ILE A 335 -19.09 -10.02 5.77
CA ILE A 335 -20.08 -10.65 6.64
C ILE A 335 -19.37 -11.21 7.88
N MET A 336 -19.48 -10.51 9.01
CA MET A 336 -18.97 -11.00 10.29
C MET A 336 -19.85 -12.16 10.80
N THR A 337 -19.23 -13.29 11.16
CA THR A 337 -19.93 -14.56 11.45
C THR A 337 -20.70 -14.57 12.76
N ASP A 338 -20.29 -13.75 13.73
CA ASP A 338 -20.97 -13.49 15.00
C ASP A 338 -22.32 -12.76 14.82
N ARG A 339 -22.43 -11.93 13.77
CA ARG A 339 -23.54 -10.99 13.51
C ARG A 339 -24.55 -11.47 12.47
N VAL A 340 -24.46 -12.72 12.01
CA VAL A 340 -25.37 -13.28 10.99
C VAL A 340 -26.79 -13.46 11.54
N LEU A 341 -27.67 -12.49 11.23
CA LEU A 341 -29.08 -12.48 11.64
C LEU A 341 -29.86 -13.73 11.22
N SER A 342 -29.65 -14.21 9.98
CA SER A 342 -30.30 -15.42 9.47
C SER A 342 -29.28 -16.38 8.87
N LYS A 343 -28.94 -17.40 9.66
CA LYS A 343 -27.97 -18.43 9.25
C LYS A 343 -28.51 -19.30 8.10
N ASP A 344 -29.83 -19.45 7.98
CA ASP A 344 -30.46 -20.11 6.81
C ASP A 344 -30.46 -19.24 5.55
N ARG A 345 -30.49 -17.90 5.65
CA ARG A 345 -30.29 -17.01 4.50
C ARG A 345 -28.86 -17.13 3.99
N LEU A 346 -27.86 -16.96 4.87
CA LEU A 346 -26.45 -17.09 4.50
C LEU A 346 -26.13 -18.48 3.92
N TRP A 347 -26.75 -19.54 4.46
CA TRP A 347 -26.61 -20.89 3.90
C TRP A 347 -27.17 -21.00 2.46
N LYS A 348 -28.33 -20.40 2.18
CA LYS A 348 -28.88 -20.34 0.81
C LYS A 348 -28.01 -19.54 -0.16
N GLU A 349 -27.33 -18.49 0.32
CA GLU A 349 -26.36 -17.72 -0.48
C GLU A 349 -25.08 -18.55 -0.73
N LEU A 350 -24.57 -19.29 0.27
CA LEU A 350 -23.45 -20.23 0.12
C LEU A 350 -23.74 -21.35 -0.90
N LEU A 351 -24.97 -21.86 -0.98
CA LEU A 351 -25.38 -22.82 -2.01
C LEU A 351 -25.38 -22.26 -3.46
N GLN A 352 -25.19 -20.95 -3.64
CA GLN A 352 -24.99 -20.29 -4.94
C GLN A 352 -23.52 -19.91 -5.22
N VAL A 353 -22.57 -20.47 -4.47
CA VAL A 353 -21.13 -20.37 -4.74
C VAL A 353 -20.82 -20.84 -6.17
N ASN A 354 -19.86 -20.16 -6.81
CA ASN A 354 -19.42 -20.31 -8.21
C ASN A 354 -20.49 -19.96 -9.27
N LYS A 355 -21.70 -19.52 -8.86
CA LYS A 355 -22.82 -19.18 -9.76
C LYS A 355 -23.20 -17.70 -9.67
N GLN A 356 -23.68 -17.26 -8.51
CA GLN A 356 -24.07 -15.88 -8.25
C GLN A 356 -23.08 -15.17 -7.32
N PHE A 357 -22.42 -15.95 -6.47
CA PHE A 357 -21.47 -15.47 -5.48
C PHE A 357 -20.16 -16.25 -5.53
N LEU A 358 -19.09 -15.60 -5.12
CA LEU A 358 -17.85 -16.22 -4.68
C LEU A 358 -17.66 -15.93 -3.19
N PHE A 359 -16.99 -16.84 -2.47
CA PHE A 359 -16.83 -16.74 -1.02
C PHE A 359 -15.39 -16.97 -0.59
N SER A 360 -14.84 -16.03 0.16
CA SER A 360 -13.59 -16.18 0.92
C SER A 360 -13.90 -16.16 2.43
N ALA A 361 -12.98 -16.67 3.24
CA ALA A 361 -13.10 -16.70 4.69
C ALA A 361 -11.76 -16.33 5.33
N SER A 362 -11.78 -15.50 6.37
CA SER A 362 -10.58 -15.10 7.11
C SER A 362 -10.54 -15.78 8.47
N SER A 363 -9.36 -16.26 8.88
CA SER A 363 -9.15 -16.66 10.26
C SER A 363 -8.82 -15.44 11.14
N PRO A 364 -9.27 -15.42 12.41
CA PRO A 364 -8.92 -14.36 13.33
C PRO A 364 -7.40 -14.31 13.56
N GLY A 365 -6.90 -13.16 14.02
CA GLY A 365 -5.47 -12.98 14.33
C GLY A 365 -4.97 -13.78 15.54
N SER A 366 -5.87 -14.29 16.39
CA SER A 366 -5.57 -15.23 17.45
C SER A 366 -6.81 -16.05 17.85
N TYR A 367 -6.61 -17.30 18.25
CA TYR A 367 -7.61 -18.15 18.90
C TYR A 367 -7.34 -18.28 20.42
N GLY A 368 -6.77 -17.26 21.06
CA GLY A 368 -6.34 -17.31 22.46
C GLY A 368 -4.97 -17.99 22.62
N ASP A 369 -4.76 -18.65 23.77
CA ASP A 369 -3.52 -19.32 24.14
C ASP A 369 -3.45 -20.81 23.75
N ASP A 370 -4.60 -21.43 23.44
CA ASP A 370 -4.71 -22.85 23.11
C ASP A 370 -4.45 -23.17 21.61
N SER A 371 -3.57 -24.13 21.32
CA SER A 371 -3.34 -24.66 19.97
C SER A 371 -4.47 -25.59 19.48
N ASP A 372 -5.10 -26.35 20.37
CA ASP A 372 -6.17 -27.29 20.02
C ASP A 372 -7.48 -26.56 19.67
N SER A 373 -7.60 -25.31 20.11
CA SER A 373 -8.65 -24.38 19.71
C SER A 373 -8.61 -24.08 18.21
N ARG A 374 -7.41 -23.95 17.61
CA ARG A 374 -7.24 -23.59 16.19
C ARG A 374 -7.66 -24.70 15.25
N ARG A 375 -7.55 -25.96 15.70
CA ARG A 375 -7.78 -27.17 14.89
C ARG A 375 -7.05 -27.14 13.55
N GLY A 376 -5.76 -26.82 13.61
CA GLY A 376 -4.85 -26.78 12.47
C GLY A 376 -5.01 -25.59 11.52
N LEU A 377 -5.99 -24.71 11.71
CA LEU A 377 -6.10 -23.47 10.95
C LEU A 377 -4.94 -22.51 11.30
N ALA A 378 -4.27 -22.00 10.27
CA ALA A 378 -3.41 -20.82 10.33
C ALA A 378 -4.19 -19.58 10.79
N LEU A 379 -3.50 -18.63 11.44
CA LEU A 379 -4.01 -17.36 11.99
C LEU A 379 -3.72 -16.19 11.05
N SER A 380 -4.53 -15.12 11.13
CA SER A 380 -4.41 -13.92 10.26
C SER A 380 -4.40 -14.25 8.76
N HIS A 381 -5.07 -15.33 8.35
CA HIS A 381 -4.86 -15.98 7.06
C HIS A 381 -6.15 -16.07 6.24
N ALA A 382 -6.03 -15.97 4.92
CA ALA A 382 -7.13 -16.05 3.98
C ALA A 382 -7.36 -17.50 3.50
N TYR A 383 -8.63 -17.85 3.29
CA TYR A 383 -9.06 -19.16 2.81
C TYR A 383 -10.18 -18.99 1.77
N SER A 384 -10.30 -19.95 0.86
CA SER A 384 -11.33 -19.96 -0.19
C SER A 384 -12.44 -20.92 0.19
N VAL A 385 -13.71 -20.55 -0.02
CA VAL A 385 -14.85 -21.47 0.14
C VAL A 385 -15.28 -21.91 -1.26
N LEU A 386 -14.85 -23.11 -1.67
CA LEU A 386 -14.96 -23.58 -3.05
C LEU A 386 -16.32 -24.23 -3.37
N LYS A 387 -16.98 -24.80 -2.37
CA LYS A 387 -18.23 -25.58 -2.55
C LYS A 387 -19.03 -25.59 -1.25
N ALA A 388 -20.37 -25.53 -1.36
CA ALA A 388 -21.29 -25.79 -0.26
C ALA A 388 -22.29 -26.87 -0.69
N VAL A 389 -22.61 -27.80 0.21
CA VAL A 389 -23.56 -28.90 -0.03
C VAL A 389 -24.47 -29.12 1.17
N GLU A 390 -25.76 -29.36 0.89
CA GLU A 390 -26.73 -29.88 1.85
C GLU A 390 -27.09 -31.30 1.44
N ALA A 391 -26.81 -32.27 2.30
CA ALA A 391 -26.76 -33.69 1.94
C ALA A 391 -27.20 -34.60 3.07
N GLU A 392 -28.10 -35.54 2.80
CA GLU A 392 -28.50 -36.57 3.76
C GLU A 392 -27.40 -37.63 3.95
N GLY A 393 -27.18 -38.07 5.19
CA GLY A 393 -26.26 -39.15 5.52
C GLY A 393 -26.92 -40.54 5.55
N PRO A 394 -26.13 -41.63 5.64
CA PRO A 394 -26.65 -43.00 5.79
C PRO A 394 -27.48 -43.24 7.05
N ASP A 395 -27.45 -42.30 8.00
CA ASP A 395 -28.20 -42.31 9.25
C ASP A 395 -29.48 -41.44 9.20
N GLY A 396 -29.84 -40.93 8.01
CA GLY A 396 -31.03 -40.10 7.79
C GLY A 396 -30.91 -38.65 8.28
N LYS A 397 -29.73 -38.19 8.70
CA LYS A 397 -29.51 -36.79 9.10
C LYS A 397 -29.12 -35.92 7.91
N GLN A 398 -29.61 -34.68 7.86
CA GLN A 398 -29.12 -33.69 6.89
C GLN A 398 -27.84 -33.03 7.40
N HIS A 399 -26.81 -33.03 6.57
CA HIS A 399 -25.52 -32.38 6.83
C HIS A 399 -25.34 -31.16 5.92
N ARG A 400 -24.89 -30.06 6.50
CA ARG A 400 -24.50 -28.83 5.79
C ARG A 400 -22.99 -28.70 5.85
N LEU A 401 -22.32 -28.98 4.73
CA LEU A 401 -20.86 -29.07 4.64
C LEU A 401 -20.33 -28.07 3.62
N VAL A 402 -19.15 -27.53 3.90
CA VAL A 402 -18.39 -26.64 3.01
C VAL A 402 -17.02 -27.23 2.72
N LEU A 403 -16.57 -27.11 1.48
CA LEU A 403 -15.19 -27.37 1.06
C LEU A 403 -14.43 -26.05 1.13
N ILE A 404 -13.34 -26.05 1.90
CA ILE A 404 -12.48 -24.88 2.13
C ILE A 404 -11.07 -25.20 1.62
N ARG A 405 -10.37 -24.19 1.10
CA ARG A 405 -8.96 -24.28 0.71
C ARG A 405 -8.08 -23.32 1.52
N ASN A 406 -6.94 -23.82 2.01
CA ASN A 406 -5.78 -23.01 2.39
C ASN A 406 -4.89 -22.71 1.14
N PRO A 407 -4.56 -21.44 0.84
CA PRO A 407 -3.67 -21.06 -0.27
C PRO A 407 -2.20 -21.52 -0.14
N TRP A 408 -1.76 -22.04 1.01
CA TRP A 408 -0.41 -22.64 1.14
C TRP A 408 -0.23 -23.92 0.30
N GLY A 409 -1.31 -24.57 -0.12
CA GLY A 409 -1.26 -25.83 -0.86
C GLY A 409 -0.81 -27.05 -0.06
N LYS A 410 -0.39 -26.87 1.21
CA LYS A 410 0.13 -27.92 2.11
C LYS A 410 0.15 -27.46 3.58
N ARG A 411 0.39 -28.40 4.49
CA ARG A 411 0.69 -28.16 5.91
C ARG A 411 2.06 -27.49 6.08
N ALA A 412 2.10 -26.50 6.97
CA ALA A 412 3.37 -25.91 7.44
C ALA A 412 4.07 -26.79 8.48
N ASN A 413 3.30 -27.60 9.23
CA ASN A 413 3.79 -28.64 10.14
C ASN A 413 2.62 -29.57 10.55
N ALA A 414 2.93 -30.60 11.36
CA ALA A 414 1.97 -31.61 11.80
C ALA A 414 0.74 -31.09 12.58
N SER A 415 0.70 -29.82 13.00
CA SER A 415 -0.45 -29.20 13.69
C SER A 415 -0.91 -27.87 13.07
N MET A 416 -0.47 -27.51 11.85
CA MET A 416 -0.86 -26.25 11.20
C MET A 416 -0.82 -26.30 9.67
N GLY A 417 -1.90 -25.83 9.04
CA GLY A 417 -2.08 -25.65 7.60
C GLY A 417 -3.32 -26.36 7.04
N GLU A 418 -3.85 -27.36 7.74
CA GLU A 418 -5.10 -28.03 7.37
C GLU A 418 -5.97 -28.26 8.60
N TRP A 419 -7.29 -28.38 8.39
CA TRP A 419 -8.27 -28.61 9.44
C TRP A 419 -8.05 -29.97 10.14
N THR A 420 -8.14 -30.00 11.47
CA THR A 420 -8.04 -31.23 12.30
C THR A 420 -9.30 -31.49 13.14
N GLY A 421 -10.41 -30.82 12.82
CA GLY A 421 -11.73 -31.10 13.40
C GLY A 421 -12.53 -32.12 12.56
N PRO A 422 -13.82 -32.32 12.86
CA PRO A 422 -14.69 -33.23 12.10
C PRO A 422 -14.73 -32.87 10.60
N TRP A 423 -14.70 -33.88 9.74
CA TRP A 423 -14.59 -33.80 8.26
C TRP A 423 -13.22 -33.42 7.69
N SER A 424 -12.19 -33.29 8.54
CA SER A 424 -10.78 -33.35 8.10
C SER A 424 -10.44 -34.71 7.48
N ASP A 425 -9.35 -34.80 6.73
CA ASP A 425 -8.85 -36.03 6.10
C ASP A 425 -8.64 -37.18 7.10
N GLY A 426 -8.23 -36.86 8.33
CA GLY A 426 -8.10 -37.83 9.43
C GLY A 426 -9.40 -38.17 10.15
N SER A 427 -10.56 -37.66 9.74
CA SER A 427 -11.82 -37.79 10.48
C SER A 427 -12.54 -39.13 10.28
N ARG A 428 -12.99 -39.69 11.40
CA ARG A 428 -13.87 -40.87 11.46
C ARG A 428 -15.27 -40.66 10.84
N GLU A 429 -15.64 -39.41 10.56
CA GLU A 429 -16.90 -39.04 9.90
C GLU A 429 -16.90 -39.47 8.41
N TRP A 430 -15.73 -39.74 7.83
CA TRP A 430 -15.60 -40.32 6.50
C TRP A 430 -16.06 -41.78 6.45
N SER A 431 -16.80 -42.10 5.39
CA SER A 431 -17.24 -43.46 5.05
C SER A 431 -17.24 -43.61 3.53
N PRO A 432 -17.26 -44.83 2.97
CA PRO A 432 -17.32 -45.02 1.51
C PRO A 432 -18.46 -44.26 0.83
N TYR A 433 -19.61 -44.11 1.51
CA TYR A 433 -20.73 -43.29 1.05
C TYR A 433 -20.37 -41.80 0.93
N TRP A 434 -19.70 -41.24 1.93
CA TRP A 434 -19.35 -39.82 1.94
C TRP A 434 -18.19 -39.49 1.00
N LEU A 435 -17.24 -40.41 0.83
CA LEU A 435 -16.15 -40.27 -0.13
C LEU A 435 -16.69 -40.19 -1.57
N ASP A 436 -17.57 -41.11 -1.96
CA ASP A 436 -18.25 -41.08 -3.25
C ASP A 436 -19.17 -39.85 -3.40
N LYS A 437 -20.02 -39.58 -2.41
CA LYS A 437 -21.01 -38.48 -2.49
C LYS A 437 -20.40 -37.09 -2.55
N LEU A 438 -19.23 -36.88 -1.94
CA LEU A 438 -18.52 -35.60 -1.95
C LEU A 438 -17.37 -35.53 -2.97
N GLN A 439 -16.95 -36.69 -3.50
CA GLN A 439 -15.76 -36.87 -4.35
C GLN A 439 -14.48 -36.36 -3.66
N HIS A 440 -14.34 -36.63 -2.35
CA HIS A 440 -13.16 -36.27 -1.57
C HIS A 440 -12.04 -37.29 -1.78
N LYS A 441 -10.83 -36.77 -2.03
CA LYS A 441 -9.57 -37.50 -2.01
C LYS A 441 -8.82 -37.08 -0.75
N PHE A 442 -8.11 -38.01 -0.10
CA PHE A 442 -7.25 -37.69 1.03
C PHE A 442 -5.90 -37.13 0.55
N GLY A 443 -5.39 -36.10 1.21
CA GLY A 443 -4.14 -35.44 0.81
C GLY A 443 -3.41 -34.67 1.92
N ASP A 444 -2.39 -33.95 1.47
CA ASP A 444 -1.82 -32.76 2.11
C ASP A 444 -1.73 -31.72 0.99
N ASP A 445 -2.91 -31.34 0.49
CA ASP A 445 -3.11 -30.49 -0.71
C ASP A 445 -3.76 -29.14 -0.35
N GLY A 446 -4.06 -28.91 0.93
CA GLY A 446 -4.71 -27.72 1.47
C GLY A 446 -6.23 -27.68 1.32
N LEU A 447 -6.90 -28.73 0.81
CA LEU A 447 -8.36 -28.84 0.70
C LEU A 447 -8.96 -29.65 1.85
N PHE A 448 -9.96 -29.10 2.53
CA PHE A 448 -10.66 -29.83 3.60
C PHE A 448 -12.15 -29.53 3.66
N TRP A 449 -12.93 -30.51 4.09
CA TRP A 449 -14.34 -30.31 4.41
C TRP A 449 -14.53 -29.91 5.88
N MET A 450 -15.53 -29.09 6.16
CA MET A 450 -16.02 -28.87 7.52
C MET A 450 -17.53 -28.59 7.56
N SER A 451 -18.14 -28.63 8.75
CA SER A 451 -19.55 -28.27 8.89
C SER A 451 -19.76 -26.76 8.80
N TYR A 452 -20.94 -26.34 8.31
CA TYR A 452 -21.36 -24.94 8.33
C TYR A 452 -21.35 -24.33 9.75
N GLN A 453 -21.55 -25.14 10.78
CA GLN A 453 -21.49 -24.67 12.17
C GLN A 453 -20.03 -24.46 12.65
N ASP A 454 -19.06 -25.19 12.10
CA ASP A 454 -17.64 -24.97 12.38
C ASP A 454 -17.12 -23.75 11.61
N LEU A 455 -17.54 -23.54 10.35
CA LEU A 455 -17.26 -22.31 9.58
C LEU A 455 -17.60 -21.06 10.42
N LEU A 456 -18.83 -20.98 10.92
CA LEU A 456 -19.32 -19.87 11.77
C LEU A 456 -18.76 -19.84 13.20
N ARG A 457 -17.96 -20.84 13.61
CA ARG A 457 -17.30 -20.89 14.93
C ARG A 457 -15.77 -20.72 14.86
N ARG A 458 -15.20 -20.62 13.66
CA ARG A 458 -13.75 -20.54 13.43
C ARG A 458 -13.35 -19.29 12.65
N PHE A 459 -14.02 -19.02 11.54
CA PHE A 459 -13.77 -17.84 10.74
C PHE A 459 -14.58 -16.67 11.31
N ASP A 460 -13.97 -15.50 11.48
CA ASP A 460 -14.62 -14.30 12.03
C ASP A 460 -15.26 -13.45 10.92
N LEU A 461 -14.63 -13.42 9.74
CA LEU A 461 -15.13 -12.79 8.52
C LEU A 461 -15.35 -13.81 7.39
N LEU A 462 -16.48 -13.66 6.70
CA LEU A 462 -16.71 -14.19 5.35
C LEU A 462 -16.82 -13.02 4.36
N GLU A 463 -16.18 -13.15 3.20
CA GLU A 463 -16.24 -12.16 2.13
C GLU A 463 -17.06 -12.73 0.97
N ARG A 464 -18.28 -12.21 0.79
CA ARG A 464 -19.23 -12.64 -0.25
C ARG A 464 -19.15 -11.68 -1.43
N THR A 465 -18.53 -12.11 -2.53
CA THR A 465 -18.47 -11.32 -3.78
C THR A 465 -19.66 -11.65 -4.66
N ARG A 466 -20.50 -10.68 -5.02
CA ARG A 466 -21.51 -10.84 -6.08
C ARG A 466 -20.84 -10.72 -7.45
N LEU A 467 -21.14 -11.68 -8.33
CA LEU A 467 -20.79 -11.64 -9.75
C LEU A 467 -21.87 -10.90 -10.57
N PHE A 468 -21.46 -10.34 -11.70
CA PHE A 468 -22.33 -9.66 -12.67
C PHE A 468 -22.14 -10.26 -14.06
N ASP A 469 -23.23 -10.28 -14.83
CA ASP A 469 -23.29 -10.78 -16.20
C ASP A 469 -23.86 -9.70 -17.16
N ALA A 470 -24.07 -10.06 -18.42
CA ALA A 470 -24.57 -9.16 -19.45
C ALA A 470 -26.04 -8.68 -19.25
N ALA A 471 -26.77 -9.19 -18.26
CA ALA A 471 -28.07 -8.64 -17.88
C ALA A 471 -27.97 -7.43 -16.93
N TRP A 472 -26.77 -7.12 -16.42
CA TRP A 472 -26.53 -5.99 -15.52
C TRP A 472 -25.97 -4.78 -16.24
N THR A 473 -26.51 -3.62 -15.85
CA THR A 473 -26.06 -2.30 -16.30
C THR A 473 -25.34 -1.61 -15.14
N VAL A 474 -24.16 -1.07 -15.43
CA VAL A 474 -23.34 -0.31 -14.46
C VAL A 474 -23.32 1.17 -14.84
N VAL A 475 -23.53 2.04 -13.86
CA VAL A 475 -23.34 3.48 -13.96
C VAL A 475 -22.42 3.95 -12.84
N GLN A 476 -21.58 4.96 -13.10
CA GLN A 476 -20.63 5.45 -12.11
C GLN A 476 -20.42 6.97 -12.19
N ARG A 477 -20.24 7.61 -11.03
CA ARG A 477 -19.89 9.04 -10.92
C ARG A 477 -18.82 9.20 -9.85
N TRP A 478 -17.76 9.93 -10.19
CA TRP A 478 -16.64 10.22 -9.29
C TRP A 478 -16.56 11.72 -8.97
N THR A 479 -16.00 12.05 -7.80
CA THR A 479 -15.71 13.42 -7.36
C THR A 479 -14.64 13.44 -6.27
N SER A 480 -13.84 14.50 -6.20
CA SER A 480 -13.08 14.84 -4.98
C SER A 480 -14.00 15.55 -3.97
N VAL A 481 -13.77 15.35 -2.67
CA VAL A 481 -14.43 16.06 -1.57
C VAL A 481 -13.43 16.40 -0.46
N SER A 482 -13.63 17.51 0.24
CA SER A 482 -12.95 17.74 1.51
C SER A 482 -13.66 16.99 2.62
N VAL A 483 -12.91 16.32 3.48
CA VAL A 483 -13.44 15.60 4.65
C VAL A 483 -13.11 16.40 5.90
N ALA A 484 -14.13 16.80 6.66
CA ALA A 484 -13.93 17.48 7.94
C ALA A 484 -13.44 16.49 9.01
N TRP A 485 -12.79 17.00 10.07
CA TRP A 485 -12.43 16.19 11.23
C TRP A 485 -13.68 15.83 12.08
N VAL A 486 -14.71 16.69 12.05
CA VAL A 486 -16.04 16.41 12.61
C VAL A 486 -16.75 15.40 11.70
N THR A 487 -17.18 14.27 12.25
CA THR A 487 -17.81 13.21 11.44
C THR A 487 -19.30 13.47 11.25
N GLY A 488 -19.75 13.55 9.99
CA GLY A 488 -21.15 13.82 9.63
C GLY A 488 -21.46 13.39 8.19
N TYR A 489 -22.73 13.45 7.79
CA TYR A 489 -23.11 13.19 6.40
C TYR A 489 -22.69 14.36 5.51
N MET A 490 -22.23 14.07 4.29
CA MET A 490 -21.79 15.10 3.36
C MET A 490 -22.98 15.76 2.67
N ASN A 491 -22.91 17.09 2.60
CA ASN A 491 -23.86 17.91 1.85
C ASN A 491 -23.82 17.65 0.32
N THR A 492 -22.73 17.04 -0.18
CA THR A 492 -22.67 16.49 -1.54
C THR A 492 -23.24 15.09 -1.55
N LYS A 493 -24.41 14.92 -2.15
CA LYS A 493 -25.13 13.64 -2.29
C LYS A 493 -25.20 13.20 -3.75
N PHE A 494 -25.42 11.91 -3.97
CA PHE A 494 -25.69 11.37 -5.31
C PHE A 494 -27.19 11.09 -5.43
N SER A 495 -27.84 11.61 -6.47
CA SER A 495 -29.20 11.23 -6.83
C SER A 495 -29.16 10.14 -7.89
N VAL A 496 -29.90 9.06 -7.69
CA VAL A 496 -29.93 7.88 -8.56
C VAL A 496 -31.35 7.64 -9.03
N GLU A 497 -31.53 7.54 -10.35
CA GLU A 497 -32.82 7.33 -10.98
C GLU A 497 -32.96 5.86 -11.41
N ILE A 498 -34.04 5.20 -10.96
CA ILE A 498 -34.41 3.82 -11.29
C ILE A 498 -35.73 3.87 -12.07
N LYS A 499 -35.71 3.47 -13.34
CA LYS A 499 -36.88 3.45 -14.24
C LYS A 499 -37.54 2.08 -14.34
N LYS A 500 -36.85 1.02 -13.89
CA LYS A 500 -37.34 -0.36 -13.84
C LYS A 500 -37.02 -0.96 -12.47
N ALA A 501 -38.06 -1.44 -11.79
CA ALA A 501 -37.92 -2.12 -10.49
C ALA A 501 -37.08 -3.41 -10.59
N GLY A 502 -36.32 -3.72 -9.54
CA GLY A 502 -35.49 -4.91 -9.45
C GLY A 502 -34.25 -4.76 -8.54
N PRO A 503 -33.41 -5.81 -8.48
CA PRO A 503 -32.22 -5.83 -7.64
C PRO A 503 -31.19 -4.81 -8.12
N THR A 504 -30.68 -4.02 -7.18
CA THR A 504 -29.75 -2.92 -7.41
C THR A 504 -28.66 -2.93 -6.33
N VAL A 505 -27.40 -2.80 -6.75
CA VAL A 505 -26.22 -2.82 -5.88
C VAL A 505 -25.54 -1.46 -5.92
N PHE A 506 -25.49 -0.78 -4.78
CA PHE A 506 -24.80 0.49 -4.60
C PHE A 506 -23.42 0.23 -4.02
N VAL A 507 -22.39 0.88 -4.56
CA VAL A 507 -21.01 0.75 -4.10
C VAL A 507 -20.35 2.13 -4.02
N LEU A 508 -20.09 2.58 -2.81
CA LEU A 508 -19.24 3.74 -2.57
C LEU A 508 -17.81 3.23 -2.42
N CYS A 509 -16.87 3.76 -3.20
CA CYS A 509 -15.47 3.39 -3.14
C CYS A 509 -14.57 4.62 -3.17
N GLN A 510 -13.39 4.49 -2.58
CA GLN A 510 -12.26 5.39 -2.81
C GLN A 510 -11.37 4.83 -3.93
N LEU A 511 -10.22 5.46 -4.17
CA LEU A 511 -9.20 4.91 -5.06
C LEU A 511 -8.50 3.71 -4.39
N ASP A 512 -8.16 2.69 -5.17
CA ASP A 512 -7.25 1.62 -4.73
C ASP A 512 -5.85 2.19 -4.51
N GLU A 513 -5.39 2.30 -3.26
CA GLU A 513 -4.10 2.93 -2.96
C GLU A 513 -2.90 2.01 -3.24
N ARG A 514 -3.13 0.70 -3.44
CA ARG A 514 -2.08 -0.30 -3.72
C ARG A 514 -1.22 0.10 -4.91
N TYR A 515 -1.84 0.49 -6.03
CA TYR A 515 -1.10 0.85 -7.24
C TYR A 515 -0.33 2.18 -7.18
N PHE A 516 -0.44 2.91 -6.07
CA PHE A 516 0.39 4.10 -5.78
C PHE A 516 0.98 4.10 -4.35
N LYS A 517 1.24 2.92 -3.77
CA LYS A 517 1.75 2.72 -2.41
C LYS A 517 3.01 3.55 -2.12
N GLY A 518 2.94 4.36 -1.07
CA GLY A 518 3.89 5.41 -0.69
C GLY A 518 3.46 6.84 -1.07
N LEU A 519 2.35 7.04 -1.80
CA LEU A 519 1.82 8.36 -2.19
C LEU A 519 0.39 8.63 -1.69
N GLU A 520 -0.26 7.68 -1.01
CA GLU A 520 -1.56 7.81 -0.33
C GLU A 520 -1.71 9.15 0.40
N GLY A 521 -0.70 9.50 1.21
CA GLY A 521 -0.70 10.63 2.11
C GLY A 521 -1.22 10.28 3.51
N LYS A 522 -1.19 11.27 4.41
CA LYS A 522 -1.43 11.13 5.86
C LYS A 522 -2.85 10.78 6.32
N TYR A 523 -3.77 10.49 5.41
CA TYR A 523 -5.19 10.35 5.74
C TYR A 523 -5.75 9.03 5.26
N ASP A 524 -6.16 8.20 6.20
CA ASP A 524 -6.98 7.02 5.94
C ASP A 524 -8.47 7.43 6.01
N PHE A 525 -9.33 6.81 5.20
CA PHE A 525 -10.75 7.15 5.10
C PHE A 525 -11.66 5.94 5.29
N ASP A 526 -12.61 6.07 6.21
CA ASP A 526 -13.63 5.08 6.49
C ASP A 526 -14.95 5.49 5.83
N LEU A 527 -15.47 4.60 4.99
CA LEU A 527 -16.58 4.88 4.08
C LEU A 527 -17.91 4.37 4.63
N HIS A 528 -18.92 5.23 4.65
CA HIS A 528 -20.29 4.94 5.05
C HIS A 528 -21.28 5.62 4.09
N PHE A 529 -22.51 5.11 3.98
CA PHE A 529 -23.59 5.87 3.35
C PHE A 529 -24.97 5.51 3.89
N ILE A 530 -25.90 6.46 3.80
CA ILE A 530 -27.33 6.20 3.83
C ILE A 530 -27.85 6.14 2.38
N LEU A 531 -28.73 5.17 2.11
CA LEU A 531 -29.60 5.11 0.94
C LEU A 531 -31.04 5.40 1.40
N GLN A 532 -31.67 6.40 0.81
CA GLN A 532 -33.03 6.83 1.12
C GLN A 532 -33.82 7.18 -0.15
N GLU A 533 -35.14 7.31 -0.04
CA GLU A 533 -35.96 7.89 -1.10
C GLU A 533 -35.75 9.39 -1.21
N LYS A 534 -35.94 9.96 -2.40
CA LYS A 534 -35.83 11.40 -2.61
C LYS A 534 -36.89 12.16 -1.82
N ASN A 535 -36.43 13.05 -0.94
CA ASN A 535 -37.26 13.78 0.04
C ASN A 535 -37.88 12.87 1.13
N ALA A 536 -37.24 11.75 1.50
CA ALA A 536 -37.59 10.99 2.69
C ALA A 536 -37.60 11.86 3.97
N VAL A 537 -38.39 11.46 4.98
CA VAL A 537 -38.43 12.18 6.27
C VAL A 537 -37.09 12.04 6.99
N ALA A 538 -36.65 13.06 7.71
CA ALA A 538 -35.40 13.02 8.47
C ALA A 538 -35.36 11.79 9.41
N GLY A 539 -34.32 10.97 9.25
CA GLY A 539 -34.14 9.69 9.96
C GLY A 539 -34.63 8.45 9.19
N GLU A 540 -35.57 8.58 8.25
CA GLU A 540 -36.05 7.46 7.43
C GLU A 540 -35.04 7.10 6.34
N HIS A 541 -34.67 5.81 6.26
CA HIS A 541 -33.71 5.30 5.29
C HIS A 541 -33.97 3.82 4.96
N ILE A 542 -33.60 3.42 3.74
CA ILE A 542 -33.75 2.04 3.25
C ILE A 542 -32.58 1.18 3.76
N VAL A 543 -31.35 1.69 3.65
CA VAL A 543 -30.13 1.04 4.15
C VAL A 543 -29.17 2.10 4.72
N ARG A 544 -28.55 1.76 5.85
CA ARG A 544 -27.40 2.48 6.43
C ARG A 544 -26.17 1.58 6.32
N ALA A 545 -25.42 1.74 5.24
CA ALA A 545 -24.22 0.95 4.97
C ALA A 545 -23.09 1.36 5.94
N ARG A 546 -22.50 0.38 6.63
CA ARG A 546 -21.27 0.55 7.41
C ARG A 546 -20.27 -0.56 7.09
N GLY A 547 -18.98 -0.20 7.06
CA GLY A 547 -17.90 -1.14 6.79
C GLY A 547 -17.73 -2.19 7.90
N ALA A 548 -16.92 -3.21 7.61
CA ALA A 548 -16.30 -4.03 8.64
C ALA A 548 -15.19 -3.24 9.36
N TRP A 549 -14.52 -3.85 10.33
CA TRP A 549 -13.44 -3.20 11.08
C TRP A 549 -12.13 -3.00 10.31
N PHE A 550 -12.02 -3.49 9.06
CA PHE A 550 -10.81 -3.39 8.24
C PHE A 550 -11.07 -3.55 6.74
N GLY A 551 -10.19 -2.96 5.93
CA GLY A 551 -10.18 -3.01 4.46
C GLY A 551 -11.31 -2.18 3.85
N ASN A 552 -11.09 -0.88 3.74
CA ASN A 552 -12.12 0.15 3.56
C ASN A 552 -12.13 0.75 2.13
N ARG A 553 -11.53 0.04 1.16
CA ARG A 553 -11.44 0.43 -0.27
C ARG A 553 -12.81 0.67 -0.89
N SER A 554 -13.79 -0.17 -0.55
CA SER A 554 -15.19 -0.02 -0.96
C SER A 554 -16.15 -0.42 0.16
N ILE A 555 -17.39 0.06 0.05
CA ILE A 555 -18.53 -0.36 0.85
C ILE A 555 -19.75 -0.55 -0.06
N SER A 556 -20.46 -1.66 0.12
CA SER A 556 -21.59 -2.06 -0.73
C SER A 556 -22.92 -2.17 0.03
N ALA A 557 -24.02 -1.95 -0.68
CA ALA A 557 -25.38 -2.28 -0.25
C ALA A 557 -26.16 -2.91 -1.42
N GLU A 558 -26.87 -4.00 -1.15
CA GLU A 558 -27.69 -4.74 -2.10
C GLU A 558 -29.16 -4.64 -1.66
N VAL A 559 -30.01 -4.13 -2.55
CA VAL A 559 -31.44 -3.86 -2.30
C VAL A 559 -32.28 -4.15 -3.54
N ASP A 560 -33.48 -4.66 -3.35
CA ASP A 560 -34.53 -4.60 -4.38
C ASP A 560 -35.20 -3.23 -4.29
N LEU A 561 -35.27 -2.49 -5.40
CA LEU A 561 -35.87 -1.16 -5.48
C LEU A 561 -37.03 -1.12 -6.46
N GLU A 562 -37.96 -0.19 -6.21
CA GLU A 562 -39.06 0.13 -7.11
C GLU A 562 -38.67 1.25 -8.09
N VAL A 563 -39.59 1.60 -9.00
CA VAL A 563 -39.41 2.73 -9.92
C VAL A 563 -39.46 4.05 -9.14
N GLY A 564 -38.38 4.82 -9.17
CA GLY A 564 -38.28 6.04 -8.36
C GLY A 564 -36.96 6.80 -8.49
N THR A 565 -36.77 7.78 -7.62
CA THR A 565 -35.48 8.48 -7.44
C THR A 565 -35.03 8.32 -6.00
N TYR A 566 -33.79 7.87 -5.84
CA TYR A 566 -33.15 7.59 -4.56
C TYR A 566 -32.00 8.56 -4.34
N GLU A 567 -31.60 8.74 -3.08
CA GLU A 567 -30.47 9.57 -2.69
C GLU A 567 -29.47 8.75 -1.87
N VAL A 568 -28.20 8.82 -2.26
CA VAL A 568 -27.07 8.27 -1.51
C VAL A 568 -26.36 9.43 -0.83
N LEU A 569 -26.41 9.44 0.50
CA LEU A 569 -25.77 10.43 1.37
C LEU A 569 -24.53 9.78 1.98
N PRO A 570 -23.30 10.07 1.50
CA PRO A 570 -22.11 9.48 2.06
C PRO A 570 -21.77 10.14 3.40
N LYS A 571 -21.30 9.34 4.36
CA LYS A 571 -20.55 9.81 5.52
C LYS A 571 -19.12 9.29 5.36
N ILE A 572 -18.14 10.16 5.58
CA ILE A 572 -16.72 9.78 5.55
C ILE A 572 -16.15 10.16 6.90
N GLU A 573 -15.49 9.21 7.55
CA GLU A 573 -14.66 9.48 8.72
C GLU A 573 -13.21 9.43 8.24
N ALA A 574 -12.37 10.35 8.72
CA ALA A 574 -10.97 10.44 8.30
C ALA A 574 -10.07 10.51 9.52
N SER A 575 -9.07 9.64 9.57
CA SER A 575 -8.04 9.60 10.61
C SER A 575 -6.73 10.14 10.05
N GLN A 576 -5.92 10.78 10.90
CA GLN A 576 -4.61 11.27 10.51
C GLN A 576 -3.50 10.38 11.07
N ASP A 577 -2.70 9.81 10.18
CA ASP A 577 -1.42 9.20 10.50
C ASP A 577 -0.37 10.31 10.67
N ALA A 578 0.21 10.40 11.87
CA ALA A 578 1.19 11.42 12.22
C ALA A 578 2.61 11.10 11.71
N ASP A 579 2.95 9.81 11.62
CA ASP A 579 4.29 9.30 11.32
C ASP A 579 4.50 9.08 9.81
N ARG A 580 3.42 8.83 9.06
CA ARG A 580 3.46 8.71 7.58
C ARG A 580 3.92 10.02 6.93
N PRO A 581 4.79 9.99 5.91
CA PRO A 581 5.27 11.21 5.26
C PRO A 581 4.21 11.92 4.43
N GLU A 582 4.41 13.21 4.15
CA GLU A 582 3.58 13.97 3.23
C GLU A 582 4.03 13.74 1.78
N VAL A 583 3.09 13.63 0.84
CA VAL A 583 3.37 13.32 -0.58
C VAL A 583 4.50 14.19 -1.18
N PRO A 584 4.57 15.52 -0.97
CA PRO A 584 5.69 16.33 -1.48
C PRO A 584 7.06 15.94 -0.91
N GLN A 585 7.12 15.43 0.32
CA GLN A 585 8.36 15.00 0.98
C GLN A 585 8.87 13.69 0.36
N VAL A 586 7.95 12.76 0.07
CA VAL A 586 8.27 11.50 -0.64
C VAL A 586 8.77 11.81 -2.05
N VAL A 587 8.02 12.62 -2.81
CA VAL A 587 8.37 13.04 -4.18
C VAL A 587 9.76 13.70 -4.22
N ALA A 588 10.03 14.66 -3.33
CA ALA A 588 11.32 15.36 -3.30
C ALA A 588 12.49 14.41 -3.01
N LYS A 589 12.37 13.55 -1.99
CA LYS A 589 13.44 12.62 -1.60
C LYS A 589 13.68 11.52 -2.64
N LEU A 590 12.64 11.09 -3.36
CA LEU A 590 12.75 10.04 -4.37
C LEU A 590 13.14 10.54 -5.77
N ALA A 591 12.87 11.81 -6.10
CA ALA A 591 13.36 12.41 -7.34
C ALA A 591 14.89 12.41 -7.44
N GLU A 592 15.58 12.51 -6.28
CA GLU A 592 17.04 12.41 -6.19
C GLU A 592 17.54 10.96 -6.06
N ARG A 593 16.83 10.11 -5.30
CA ARG A 593 17.30 8.73 -4.98
C ARG A 593 16.94 7.68 -6.02
N ASN A 594 15.70 7.66 -6.49
CA ASN A 594 15.19 6.68 -7.43
C ASN A 594 14.09 7.31 -8.30
N PRO A 595 14.49 8.15 -9.28
CA PRO A 595 13.54 8.77 -10.21
C PRO A 595 12.85 7.75 -11.12
N GLN A 596 13.35 6.51 -11.24
CA GLN A 596 12.70 5.45 -12.02
C GLN A 596 11.44 4.95 -11.33
N LYS A 597 11.53 4.51 -10.08
CA LYS A 597 10.36 4.11 -9.28
C LYS A 597 9.36 5.24 -9.11
N LEU A 598 9.85 6.47 -8.88
CA LEU A 598 8.98 7.64 -8.77
C LEU A 598 8.20 7.94 -10.06
N ARG A 599 8.77 7.72 -11.24
CA ARG A 599 8.03 7.83 -12.52
C ARG A 599 6.95 6.77 -12.64
N GLN A 600 7.27 5.51 -12.38
CA GLN A 600 6.33 4.39 -12.46
C GLN A 600 5.11 4.61 -11.54
N ILE A 601 5.37 4.83 -10.25
CA ILE A 601 4.32 4.91 -9.22
C ILE A 601 3.65 6.29 -9.21
N GLY A 602 4.37 7.37 -9.54
CA GLY A 602 3.78 8.71 -9.69
C GLY A 602 2.86 8.86 -10.90
N LEU A 603 3.11 8.14 -12.00
CA LEU A 603 2.21 8.11 -13.15
C LEU A 603 0.90 7.38 -12.79
N ASN A 604 1.00 6.27 -12.07
CA ASN A 604 -0.15 5.56 -11.50
C ASN A 604 -1.00 6.49 -10.61
N TYR A 605 -0.36 7.28 -9.74
CA TYR A 605 -1.02 8.27 -8.88
C TYR A 605 -1.79 9.34 -9.67
N ASP A 606 -1.19 9.87 -10.75
CA ASP A 606 -1.81 10.89 -11.60
C ASP A 606 -3.01 10.31 -12.38
N ILE A 607 -2.93 9.06 -12.82
CA ILE A 607 -4.03 8.33 -13.46
C ILE A 607 -5.18 8.07 -12.46
N ALA A 608 -4.85 7.77 -11.19
CA ALA A 608 -5.83 7.54 -10.14
C ALA A 608 -6.58 8.83 -9.77
N ASN A 609 -5.86 9.88 -9.38
CA ASN A 609 -6.46 11.14 -8.93
C ASN A 609 -7.22 11.87 -10.05
N ALA A 610 -6.86 11.64 -11.32
CA ALA A 610 -7.63 12.12 -12.47
C ALA A 610 -9.09 11.61 -12.49
N LYS A 611 -9.44 10.48 -11.85
CA LYS A 611 -10.85 10.03 -11.75
C LYS A 611 -11.72 11.02 -10.95
N GLY A 612 -11.14 11.74 -9.98
CA GLY A 612 -11.83 12.79 -9.23
C GLY A 612 -12.07 14.08 -10.02
N ALA A 613 -11.36 14.28 -11.14
CA ALA A 613 -11.41 15.49 -11.94
C ALA A 613 -12.70 15.56 -12.81
N CYS A 614 -13.66 16.34 -12.34
CA CYS A 614 -14.77 16.81 -13.17
C CYS A 614 -14.32 17.99 -14.03
N GLU A 615 -14.85 18.10 -15.25
CA GLU A 615 -14.80 19.37 -15.99
C GLU A 615 -15.57 20.44 -15.22
N LEU A 616 -14.90 21.57 -14.97
CA LEU A 616 -15.57 22.79 -14.53
C LEU A 616 -16.46 23.30 -15.67
N SER A 617 -17.68 23.71 -15.37
CA SER A 617 -18.54 24.40 -16.34
C SER A 617 -17.86 25.65 -16.88
N GLU A 618 -18.28 26.13 -18.06
CA GLU A 618 -17.71 27.38 -18.60
C GLU A 618 -17.84 28.58 -17.64
N GLU A 619 -18.91 28.61 -16.83
CA GLU A 619 -19.10 29.64 -15.82
C GLU A 619 -18.13 29.50 -14.65
N GLU A 620 -17.91 28.29 -14.14
CA GLU A 620 -16.90 28.02 -13.11
C GLU A 620 -15.48 28.29 -13.63
N ARG A 621 -15.20 27.97 -14.91
CA ARG A 621 -13.92 28.25 -15.55
C ARG A 621 -13.67 29.76 -15.65
N LYS A 622 -14.64 30.52 -16.15
CA LYS A 622 -14.59 32.00 -16.23
C LYS A 622 -14.45 32.62 -14.83
N LYS A 623 -15.22 32.17 -13.83
CA LYS A 623 -15.09 32.60 -12.43
C LYS A 623 -13.70 32.28 -11.83
N ARG A 624 -13.07 31.17 -12.23
CA ARG A 624 -11.74 30.76 -11.75
C ARG A 624 -10.60 31.48 -12.48
N GLU A 625 -10.76 31.78 -13.77
CA GLU A 625 -9.88 32.64 -14.57
C GLU A 625 -9.89 34.06 -13.97
N GLN A 626 -11.07 34.66 -13.81
CA GLN A 626 -11.27 36.00 -13.24
C GLN A 626 -10.69 36.12 -11.81
N LYS A 627 -10.97 35.16 -10.91
CA LYS A 627 -10.35 35.13 -9.57
C LYS A 627 -8.82 34.96 -9.58
N LYS A 628 -8.24 34.43 -10.67
CA LYS A 628 -6.78 34.29 -10.82
C LYS A 628 -6.15 35.60 -11.28
N GLU A 629 -6.84 36.36 -12.14
CA GLU A 629 -6.46 37.72 -12.53
C GLU A 629 -6.56 38.68 -11.33
N GLU A 630 -7.67 38.68 -10.60
CA GLU A 630 -7.87 39.45 -9.35
C GLU A 630 -6.78 39.16 -8.31
N ALA A 631 -6.42 37.87 -8.12
CA ALA A 631 -5.37 37.47 -7.20
C ALA A 631 -3.97 37.93 -7.65
N ALA A 632 -3.66 37.83 -8.95
CA ALA A 632 -2.40 38.29 -9.50
C ALA A 632 -2.26 39.83 -9.42
N GLU A 633 -3.35 40.57 -9.66
CA GLU A 633 -3.38 42.03 -9.50
C GLU A 633 -3.17 42.43 -8.03
N LYS A 634 -3.75 41.68 -7.06
CA LYS A 634 -3.50 41.90 -5.64
C LYS A 634 -2.05 41.60 -5.26
N GLU A 635 -1.49 40.47 -5.71
CA GLU A 635 -0.09 40.10 -5.42
C GLU A 635 0.91 41.12 -6.02
N ALA A 636 0.62 41.64 -7.21
CA ALA A 636 1.42 42.70 -7.82
C ALA A 636 1.39 44.00 -6.98
N LYS A 637 0.23 44.41 -6.48
CA LYS A 637 0.09 45.58 -5.59
C LYS A 637 0.76 45.37 -4.23
N GLU A 638 0.72 44.16 -3.67
CA GLU A 638 1.44 43.84 -2.43
C GLU A 638 2.97 43.86 -2.63
N LYS A 639 3.47 43.42 -3.79
CA LYS A 639 4.89 43.55 -4.16
C LYS A 639 5.31 45.01 -4.38
N GLU A 640 4.52 45.79 -5.12
CA GLU A 640 4.79 47.23 -5.32
C GLU A 640 4.81 47.99 -3.99
N ALA A 641 3.90 47.66 -3.07
CA ALA A 641 3.87 48.22 -1.73
C ALA A 641 5.12 47.83 -0.90
N GLN A 642 5.55 46.57 -0.94
CA GLN A 642 6.76 46.10 -0.24
C GLN A 642 8.04 46.70 -0.81
N GLU A 643 8.16 46.83 -2.14
CA GLU A 643 9.29 47.49 -2.79
C GLU A 643 9.34 48.98 -2.44
N LYS A 644 8.18 49.64 -2.39
CA LYS A 644 8.08 51.03 -1.95
C LYS A 644 8.47 51.19 -0.48
N GLU A 645 7.89 50.41 0.43
CA GLU A 645 8.21 50.45 1.88
C GLU A 645 9.70 50.22 2.14
N LYS A 646 10.31 49.27 1.41
CA LYS A 646 11.76 49.04 1.43
C LYS A 646 12.55 50.26 0.93
N SER A 647 12.08 50.93 -0.12
CA SER A 647 12.73 52.15 -0.66
C SER A 647 12.61 53.34 0.29
N ASP A 648 11.46 53.52 0.95
CA ASP A 648 11.21 54.54 1.96
C ASP A 648 12.07 54.29 3.22
N PHE A 649 12.22 53.03 3.65
CA PHE A 649 13.13 52.63 4.73
C PHE A 649 14.62 52.87 4.37
N GLU A 650 15.02 52.59 3.12
CA GLU A 650 16.37 52.90 2.63
C GLU A 650 16.63 54.41 2.45
N ALA A 651 15.58 55.23 2.27
CA ALA A 651 15.67 56.68 2.26
C ALA A 651 15.84 57.22 3.70
N TRP A 652 14.94 56.83 4.62
CA TRP A 652 15.02 57.17 6.03
C TRP A 652 16.40 56.86 6.64
N LYS A 653 16.95 55.68 6.35
CA LYS A 653 18.28 55.26 6.82
C LYS A 653 19.45 56.10 6.25
N LYS A 654 19.26 56.78 5.10
CA LYS A 654 20.22 57.76 4.56
C LYS A 654 20.07 59.12 5.25
N GLU A 655 18.84 59.52 5.55
CA GLU A 655 18.53 60.77 6.28
C GLU A 655 19.03 60.71 7.72
N GLU A 656 18.70 59.67 8.50
CA GLU A 656 19.20 59.45 9.87
C GLU A 656 20.74 59.50 9.92
N LYS A 657 21.41 58.87 8.95
CA LYS A 657 22.87 58.91 8.84
C LYS A 657 23.38 60.32 8.50
N ALA A 658 22.69 61.06 7.64
CA ALA A 658 23.06 62.43 7.28
C ALA A 658 22.89 63.40 8.45
N GLU A 659 21.80 63.27 9.23
CA GLU A 659 21.60 64.01 10.48
C GLU A 659 22.66 63.66 11.53
N TYR A 660 22.98 62.38 11.70
CA TYR A 660 24.06 61.96 12.61
C TYR A 660 25.43 62.51 12.20
N GLU A 661 25.75 62.55 10.89
CA GLU A 661 26.96 63.20 10.40
C GLU A 661 26.93 64.73 10.54
N ALA A 662 25.77 65.38 10.37
CA ALA A 662 25.60 66.81 10.61
C ALA A 662 25.81 67.16 12.08
N TRP A 663 25.13 66.46 12.99
CA TRP A 663 25.32 66.55 14.45
C TRP A 663 26.78 66.33 14.84
N LYS A 664 27.47 65.35 14.23
CA LYS A 664 28.89 65.08 14.48
C LYS A 664 29.79 66.23 13.99
N ARG A 665 29.44 66.91 12.90
CA ARG A 665 30.13 68.13 12.42
C ARG A 665 29.87 69.31 13.36
N GLU A 666 28.64 69.54 13.80
CA GLU A 666 28.29 70.60 14.76
C GLU A 666 28.96 70.38 16.12
N LYS A 667 28.92 69.15 16.64
CA LYS A 667 29.60 68.78 17.89
C LYS A 667 31.10 69.04 17.80
N LYS A 668 31.75 68.65 16.69
CA LYS A 668 33.15 68.97 16.46
C LYS A 668 33.39 70.49 16.40
N GLN A 669 32.55 71.26 15.72
CA GLN A 669 32.65 72.73 15.69
C GLN A 669 32.46 73.37 17.08
N ARG A 670 31.66 72.77 17.96
CA ARG A 670 31.60 73.16 19.37
C ARG A 670 32.87 72.80 20.13
N GLU A 671 33.36 71.57 20.02
CA GLU A 671 34.59 71.12 20.68
C GLU A 671 35.81 71.94 20.22
N ASP A 672 35.91 72.30 18.94
CA ASP A 672 36.96 73.16 18.39
C ASP A 672 36.82 74.63 18.86
N LYS A 673 35.59 75.16 19.01
CA LYS A 673 35.35 76.50 19.61
C LYS A 673 35.64 76.53 21.10
N GLU A 674 35.26 75.48 21.84
CA GLU A 674 35.50 75.35 23.28
C GLU A 674 37.01 75.24 23.55
N LYS A 675 37.78 74.52 22.70
CA LYS A 675 39.25 74.53 22.71
C LYS A 675 39.84 75.91 22.40
N ALA A 676 39.37 76.59 21.35
CA ALA A 676 39.84 77.93 21.01
C ALA A 676 39.58 78.97 22.13
N MET A 677 38.51 78.80 22.92
CA MET A 677 38.28 79.59 24.14
C MET A 677 39.21 79.20 25.30
N GLN A 678 39.59 77.93 25.43
CA GLN A 678 40.50 77.47 26.50
C GLN A 678 41.96 77.85 26.23
N GLU A 679 42.45 77.77 24.99
CA GLU A 679 43.81 78.20 24.63
C GLU A 679 44.04 79.72 24.73
N ALA A 680 42.96 80.52 24.73
CA ALA A 680 43.02 81.96 24.91
C ALA A 680 43.15 82.42 26.38
N ALA A 681 43.04 81.52 27.37
CA ALA A 681 42.71 81.88 28.76
C ALA A 681 43.63 81.29 29.85
N ALA A 682 44.92 81.06 29.58
CA ALA A 682 45.90 80.65 30.61
C ALA A 682 47.32 81.24 30.40
N PRO A 683 47.84 82.09 31.31
CA PRO A 683 49.22 82.58 31.26
C PRO A 683 50.24 81.57 31.82
N LYS A 684 51.50 81.69 31.36
CA LYS A 684 52.58 80.69 31.59
C LYS A 684 53.46 80.98 32.82
N THR A 685 53.68 79.97 33.66
CA THR A 685 54.78 79.89 34.66
C THR A 685 55.13 78.40 34.93
N PRO A 686 56.31 78.04 35.47
CA PRO A 686 57.25 77.31 34.61
C PRO A 686 57.81 75.97 35.17
N LYS A 687 58.51 75.25 34.28
CA LYS A 687 59.56 74.24 34.51
C LYS A 687 59.74 73.68 35.94
N LYS A 688 59.63 72.35 36.05
CA LYS A 688 60.84 71.51 36.18
C LYS A 688 60.59 70.05 35.82
N GLU A 689 61.61 69.44 35.23
CA GLU A 689 61.75 67.98 35.16
C GLU A 689 62.32 67.45 36.48
N LEU A 690 61.97 66.22 36.82
CA LEU A 690 62.87 65.21 37.38
C LEU A 690 62.30 63.83 37.01
N LYS A 691 63.19 62.93 36.60
CA LYS A 691 62.91 61.51 36.34
C LYS A 691 63.42 60.68 37.53
N ASP A 692 63.52 59.37 37.29
CA ASP A 692 64.41 58.42 37.95
C ASP A 692 63.91 57.90 39.32
N ASP A 693 63.96 56.60 39.62
CA ASP A 693 64.01 55.40 38.75
C ASP A 693 63.57 54.18 39.61
N GLU A 694 63.43 52.99 38.99
CA GLU A 694 63.43 51.67 39.66
C GLU A 694 62.25 51.41 40.66
N THR A 695 61.97 50.18 41.16
CA THR A 695 62.50 48.84 40.87
C THR A 695 61.38 47.77 40.89
N GLN A 696 61.62 46.66 40.16
CA GLN A 696 61.37 45.24 40.49
C GLN A 696 60.34 44.82 41.58
N THR A 697 59.35 43.97 41.23
CA THR A 697 59.24 42.50 41.48
C THR A 697 58.88 42.13 42.95
N ASP A 698 58.25 40.99 43.30
CA ASP A 698 58.33 39.66 42.66
C ASP A 698 57.08 38.74 42.80
N THR A 699 57.10 37.72 41.94
CA THR A 699 56.47 36.37 41.90
C THR A 699 55.49 35.88 43.01
N THR A 700 54.61 34.88 42.81
CA THR A 700 54.90 33.56 42.17
C THR A 700 53.66 32.71 41.81
N THR A 701 53.76 31.88 40.75
CA THR A 701 53.05 30.57 40.49
C THR A 701 51.51 30.56 40.24
N THR A 702 50.91 29.67 39.43
CA THR A 702 51.39 28.45 38.71
C THR A 702 50.61 28.14 37.40
N THR A 703 51.31 27.64 36.36
CA THR A 703 50.90 26.63 35.32
C THR A 703 49.55 26.64 34.54
N THR A 704 49.67 26.71 33.19
CA THR A 704 48.88 26.00 32.11
C THR A 704 47.34 26.24 31.99
N SER A 705 46.68 26.18 30.82
CA SER A 705 47.01 25.89 29.39
C SER A 705 45.75 26.13 28.51
N VAL A 706 45.73 26.26 27.17
CA VAL A 706 46.71 26.56 26.08
C VAL A 706 45.87 26.92 24.81
N PRO A 707 46.28 27.90 23.99
CA PRO A 707 45.76 28.05 22.62
C PRO A 707 46.85 28.08 21.51
N THR A 708 46.47 27.71 20.29
CA THR A 708 47.24 27.76 19.01
C THR A 708 46.18 27.61 17.88
N ALA A 709 46.31 28.06 16.63
CA ALA A 709 47.42 28.59 15.81
C ALA A 709 46.85 29.70 14.86
N ASP A 710 47.57 30.75 14.45
CA ASP A 710 48.50 30.86 13.30
C ASP A 710 47.84 30.79 11.89
N ILE A 711 48.33 31.45 10.81
CA ILE A 711 49.56 32.24 10.63
C ILE A 711 49.41 33.41 9.63
N VAL A 712 50.11 34.52 9.92
CA VAL A 712 50.80 35.53 9.08
C VAL A 712 50.39 35.80 7.60
N LYS A 713 50.43 37.10 7.23
CA LYS A 713 50.54 37.60 5.83
C LYS A 713 51.69 38.62 5.69
N PRO A 714 52.51 38.53 4.63
CA PRO A 714 53.06 39.69 3.90
C PRO A 714 52.95 39.43 2.36
N GLU A 715 53.24 40.31 1.39
CA GLU A 715 53.63 41.74 1.35
C GLU A 715 53.28 42.33 -0.05
N GLN A 716 53.76 43.54 -0.36
CA GLN A 716 53.93 44.15 -1.72
C GLN A 716 52.70 44.64 -2.53
N ASP A 717 52.24 45.81 -2.08
CA ASP A 717 51.89 47.04 -2.81
C ASP A 717 52.28 47.28 -4.31
N THR A 718 51.32 47.88 -5.03
CA THR A 718 51.47 49.03 -5.99
C THR A 718 51.95 48.75 -7.46
N PRO A 719 51.97 49.73 -8.41
CA PRO A 719 50.80 49.93 -9.29
C PRO A 719 51.10 50.34 -10.78
N ALA A 720 50.04 50.80 -11.48
CA ALA A 720 49.98 51.92 -12.45
C ALA A 720 49.74 51.63 -13.95
N SER A 721 48.97 52.55 -14.57
CA SER A 721 48.88 52.91 -16.01
C SER A 721 48.43 51.86 -17.04
N SER A 722 47.90 52.21 -18.22
CA SER A 722 47.06 53.33 -18.71
C SER A 722 46.78 53.13 -20.22
N GLU A 723 45.67 53.66 -20.75
CA GLU A 723 45.41 53.83 -22.22
C GLU A 723 45.30 52.50 -23.03
N THR A 724 44.73 52.36 -24.25
CA THR A 724 43.75 53.10 -25.09
C THR A 724 43.27 52.13 -26.21
N ALA A 725 42.09 52.38 -26.82
CA ALA A 725 41.72 52.13 -28.25
C ALA A 725 41.93 50.73 -28.93
N ASP A 726 41.21 50.33 -29.99
CA ASP A 726 39.91 50.65 -30.59
C ASP A 726 39.60 49.59 -31.70
N ALA A 727 38.34 49.45 -32.15
CA ALA A 727 37.85 48.69 -33.32
C ALA A 727 38.05 47.14 -33.33
N ASN A 728 37.22 46.30 -33.96
CA ASN A 728 36.17 46.54 -34.97
C ASN A 728 35.10 45.41 -35.02
N LYS A 729 34.01 45.61 -35.80
CA LYS A 729 32.90 44.64 -36.07
C LYS A 729 33.21 43.72 -37.29
N PRO A 730 32.38 42.73 -37.75
CA PRO A 730 30.91 42.80 -37.96
C PRO A 730 30.06 41.51 -37.67
N ASP A 731 28.73 41.63 -37.84
CA ASP A 731 27.74 40.54 -37.88
C ASP A 731 27.47 40.05 -39.33
N ILE A 732 26.74 38.92 -39.50
CA ILE A 732 25.53 38.74 -40.37
C ILE A 732 25.01 37.26 -40.37
N SER A 733 23.77 37.06 -40.84
CA SER A 733 22.96 35.82 -40.94
C SER A 733 23.37 34.85 -42.09
N VAL A 734 22.73 33.73 -42.48
CA VAL A 734 21.30 33.31 -42.52
C VAL A 734 21.08 31.76 -42.65
N ASP A 735 19.92 31.30 -42.17
CA ASP A 735 18.90 30.33 -42.65
C ASP A 735 19.14 29.21 -43.74
N LEU A 736 18.22 28.22 -43.75
CA LEU A 736 17.79 27.21 -44.78
C LEU A 736 18.62 25.93 -45.10
N SER A 737 18.13 24.80 -44.56
CA SER A 737 17.56 23.60 -45.25
C SER A 737 18.22 22.82 -46.43
N ILE A 738 17.76 21.55 -46.61
CA ILE A 738 17.76 20.67 -47.82
C ILE A 738 18.88 19.58 -47.98
N ARG A 739 18.45 18.30 -48.07
CA ARG A 739 19.17 17.11 -48.65
C ARG A 739 18.99 17.07 -50.19
N PRO A 740 19.70 16.27 -51.05
CA PRO A 740 20.64 15.15 -50.78
C PRO A 740 21.91 15.18 -51.69
N LYS A 741 22.70 14.09 -51.74
CA LYS A 741 23.13 13.39 -53.01
C LYS A 741 24.13 12.23 -52.81
N ASP A 742 23.93 11.15 -53.59
CA ASP A 742 25.01 10.31 -54.15
C ASP A 742 25.58 10.95 -55.43
N PRO A 743 26.76 10.51 -55.91
CA PRO A 743 26.75 9.84 -57.22
C PRO A 743 27.73 8.67 -57.45
N THR A 744 27.25 7.79 -58.34
CA THR A 744 27.77 6.59 -59.04
C THR A 744 29.10 6.68 -59.83
N VAL A 745 29.50 5.55 -60.47
CA VAL A 745 30.58 5.29 -61.48
C VAL A 745 31.93 4.88 -60.84
N ASP A 746 32.66 3.79 -61.19
CA ASP A 746 32.57 2.61 -62.11
C ASP A 746 33.68 1.59 -61.62
N ASN A 747 34.06 0.39 -62.13
CA ASN A 747 33.82 -0.60 -63.23
C ASN A 747 34.52 -1.95 -62.79
N ASP A 748 34.66 -3.11 -63.46
CA ASP A 748 34.19 -3.85 -64.68
C ASP A 748 34.65 -5.36 -64.52
N ALA A 749 34.46 -6.22 -65.53
CA ALA A 749 35.25 -7.42 -65.93
C ALA A 749 34.78 -8.86 -65.56
N SER A 750 34.17 -9.54 -66.55
CA SER A 750 34.16 -11.00 -66.88
C SER A 750 33.66 -12.05 -65.84
N VAL A 751 32.64 -12.93 -66.02
CA VAL A 751 32.02 -13.67 -67.18
C VAL A 751 32.89 -14.85 -67.69
N PRO A 752 32.42 -16.10 -67.99
CA PRO A 752 31.03 -16.66 -68.11
C PRO A 752 30.72 -18.06 -67.44
N ALA A 753 29.47 -18.53 -67.67
CA ALA A 753 28.98 -19.94 -67.81
C ALA A 753 28.56 -20.74 -66.55
N SER A 754 27.47 -21.56 -66.56
CA SER A 754 26.36 -21.73 -67.54
C SER A 754 25.12 -22.47 -66.95
N VAL A 755 23.92 -22.12 -67.44
CA VAL A 755 22.58 -22.76 -67.21
C VAL A 755 22.25 -23.71 -68.41
N PRO A 756 21.17 -24.54 -68.50
CA PRO A 756 19.90 -24.70 -67.73
C PRO A 756 19.66 -26.18 -67.26
N THR A 757 18.51 -26.74 -66.83
CA THR A 757 17.01 -26.52 -66.90
C THR A 757 16.34 -27.14 -65.64
N GLY A 758 15.08 -26.92 -65.22
CA GLY A 758 13.92 -26.13 -65.71
C GLY A 758 12.57 -26.71 -65.19
N ALA A 759 11.48 -25.92 -65.19
CA ALA A 759 10.11 -26.22 -64.69
C ALA A 759 9.96 -26.42 -63.15
N GLU A 760 8.96 -25.92 -62.40
CA GLU A 760 7.48 -25.79 -62.57
C GLU A 760 6.70 -27.11 -62.33
N SER A 761 5.57 -27.17 -61.60
CA SER A 761 4.82 -26.15 -60.83
C SER A 761 3.91 -26.77 -59.72
N ASN A 762 3.16 -25.93 -59.00
CA ASN A 762 2.24 -26.27 -57.89
C ASN A 762 1.14 -27.30 -58.25
N THR A 763 0.62 -28.06 -57.27
CA THR A 763 -0.80 -28.00 -56.82
C THR A 763 -1.16 -28.87 -55.61
N VAL A 764 -2.20 -28.43 -54.90
CA VAL A 764 -3.02 -29.11 -53.84
C VAL A 764 -4.39 -29.43 -54.53
N PRO A 765 -5.34 -30.30 -54.08
CA PRO A 765 -5.64 -30.65 -52.67
C PRO A 765 -6.28 -32.05 -52.36
N LEU A 766 -6.69 -32.21 -51.09
CA LEU A 766 -7.82 -33.00 -50.52
C LEU A 766 -8.19 -34.40 -51.09
N HIS A 767 -8.38 -35.39 -50.19
CA HIS A 767 -9.72 -35.88 -49.81
C HIS A 767 -9.72 -36.95 -48.68
N SER A 768 -10.66 -36.82 -47.73
CA SER A 768 -11.10 -37.84 -46.74
C SER A 768 -12.38 -38.56 -47.26
N PRO A 769 -13.11 -39.46 -46.55
CA PRO A 769 -12.96 -39.99 -45.16
C PRO A 769 -13.28 -41.52 -45.03
N THR A 770 -13.77 -41.96 -43.84
CA THR A 770 -14.46 -43.27 -43.53
C THR A 770 -13.56 -44.52 -43.44
N THR A 771 -13.82 -45.56 -42.61
CA THR A 771 -14.99 -45.95 -41.77
C THR A 771 -14.51 -46.68 -40.50
N ALA A 772 -15.34 -46.75 -39.44
CA ALA A 772 -15.10 -47.58 -38.25
C ALA A 772 -15.69 -49.00 -38.36
N ASN A 773 -15.16 -49.97 -37.59
CA ASN A 773 -16.00 -50.79 -36.70
C ASN A 773 -15.24 -51.66 -35.68
N LYS A 774 -15.99 -52.16 -34.68
CA LYS A 774 -15.57 -52.88 -33.47
C LYS A 774 -15.93 -54.38 -33.54
N VAL A 775 -15.10 -55.27 -32.98
CA VAL A 775 -15.45 -56.66 -32.61
C VAL A 775 -14.76 -57.02 -31.27
N GLU A 776 -15.31 -57.95 -30.50
CA GLU A 776 -14.95 -58.27 -29.11
C GLU A 776 -14.60 -59.76 -28.89
N HIS A 777 -14.20 -60.12 -27.65
CA HIS A 777 -14.10 -61.48 -27.08
C HIS A 777 -12.90 -62.37 -27.51
N ALA A 778 -12.34 -63.26 -26.66
CA ALA A 778 -12.48 -63.45 -25.19
C ALA A 778 -11.34 -64.30 -24.56
N VAL A 779 -11.10 -64.06 -23.26
CA VAL A 779 -10.89 -65.01 -22.12
C VAL A 779 -10.23 -66.39 -22.38
N ASP A 780 -9.12 -66.68 -21.67
CA ASP A 780 -9.09 -67.76 -20.64
C ASP A 780 -7.96 -67.58 -19.59
N GLN A 781 -7.95 -68.43 -18.56
CA GLN A 781 -7.19 -68.33 -17.30
C GLN A 781 -6.10 -69.43 -17.16
N THR A 782 -5.18 -69.28 -16.19
CA THR A 782 -4.94 -70.27 -15.09
C THR A 782 -3.82 -69.85 -14.11
N THR A 783 -3.91 -70.32 -12.86
CA THR A 783 -2.87 -70.22 -11.81
C THR A 783 -2.27 -71.60 -11.50
N PRO A 784 -1.21 -71.67 -10.65
CA PRO A 784 -1.34 -72.50 -9.45
C PRO A 784 -0.66 -71.90 -8.18
N THR A 785 -0.74 -72.62 -7.06
CA THR A 785 -0.37 -72.21 -5.68
C THR A 785 0.44 -73.29 -4.93
N ALA A 786 1.18 -72.91 -3.86
CA ALA A 786 1.29 -73.60 -2.53
C ALA A 786 2.70 -73.77 -1.88
N GLU A 787 2.84 -73.17 -0.67
CA GLU A 787 3.26 -73.77 0.64
C GLU A 787 4.74 -74.08 1.07
N HIS A 788 4.93 -73.97 2.41
CA HIS A 788 6.00 -74.47 3.34
C HIS A 788 7.43 -73.83 3.34
N ASP A 789 8.18 -73.70 4.46
CA ASP A 789 7.90 -73.78 5.93
C ASP A 789 9.08 -73.24 6.83
N HIS A 790 8.79 -72.87 8.10
CA HIS A 790 9.64 -72.92 9.34
C HIS A 790 10.99 -72.11 9.44
N GLU A 791 11.59 -71.74 10.62
CA GLU A 791 11.29 -71.84 12.08
C GLU A 791 12.13 -70.85 12.99
N ARG A 792 11.57 -70.44 14.17
CA ARG A 792 12.19 -70.06 15.50
C ARG A 792 13.33 -68.98 15.60
N GLU A 793 13.73 -68.39 16.76
CA GLU A 793 13.49 -68.67 18.21
C GLU A 793 13.47 -67.40 19.16
N HIS A 794 13.40 -67.61 20.49
CA HIS A 794 12.94 -66.73 21.60
C HIS A 794 13.95 -65.84 22.38
N GLN A 795 13.43 -64.79 23.07
CA GLN A 795 13.52 -64.51 24.54
C GLN A 795 12.62 -63.28 24.90
N HIS A 796 11.70 -63.28 25.89
CA HIS A 796 11.82 -63.20 27.37
C HIS A 796 12.46 -61.89 27.91
N ASP A 797 12.00 -61.25 29.01
CA ASP A 797 10.73 -61.26 29.77
C ASP A 797 10.71 -60.12 30.84
N HIS A 798 9.53 -59.68 31.31
CA HIS A 798 9.16 -59.31 32.71
C HIS A 798 8.20 -58.13 32.91
N ASN A 799 7.18 -58.38 33.75
CA ASN A 799 6.25 -57.42 34.34
C ASN A 799 6.81 -56.77 35.62
N HIS A 800 6.20 -55.67 36.04
CA HIS A 800 5.75 -55.56 37.43
C HIS A 800 4.51 -54.69 37.59
N GLU A 801 3.39 -55.28 38.03
CA GLU A 801 2.29 -54.54 38.63
C GLU A 801 2.62 -54.16 40.09
N HIS A 802 1.97 -53.12 40.59
CA HIS A 802 1.52 -53.10 41.98
C HIS A 802 0.18 -52.38 42.12
N GLN A 803 -0.88 -53.15 42.40
CA GLN A 803 -2.16 -52.62 42.86
C GLN A 803 -2.15 -52.57 44.40
N HIS A 804 -2.87 -51.60 44.98
CA HIS A 804 -3.61 -51.82 46.23
C HIS A 804 -4.73 -50.78 46.36
N ALA A 805 -5.95 -51.25 46.61
CA ALA A 805 -7.13 -50.43 46.84
C ALA A 805 -7.71 -50.67 48.24
N HIS A 806 -8.30 -49.64 48.84
CA HIS A 806 -9.25 -49.73 49.96
C HIS A 806 -10.34 -48.66 49.82
N ASN A 807 -11.47 -48.87 50.50
CA ASN A 807 -12.81 -48.36 50.20
C ASN A 807 -13.65 -48.44 51.51
N PRO A 808 -14.94 -48.05 51.60
CA PRO A 808 -15.70 -46.95 50.99
C PRO A 808 -16.28 -45.98 52.07
N ASP A 809 -17.30 -45.20 51.64
CA ASP A 809 -18.41 -44.59 52.43
C ASP A 809 -18.14 -43.24 53.16
N PHE A 810 -19.11 -42.31 53.28
CA PHE A 810 -20.52 -42.33 52.85
C PHE A 810 -21.08 -40.93 52.44
N GLN A 811 -22.27 -40.99 51.81
CA GLN A 811 -23.42 -40.04 51.73
C GLN A 811 -23.35 -38.62 52.38
N LEU A 812 -24.01 -37.56 51.89
CA LEU A 812 -25.23 -37.43 51.04
C LEU A 812 -25.40 -36.00 50.44
N HIS A 813 -26.42 -35.79 49.59
CA HIS A 813 -27.07 -34.53 49.13
C HIS A 813 -26.50 -33.63 47.99
N HIS A 814 -27.22 -33.67 46.85
CA HIS A 814 -27.56 -32.54 45.95
C HIS A 814 -28.84 -31.79 46.47
N PRO A 815 -29.43 -30.76 45.80
CA PRO A 815 -28.98 -29.89 44.67
C PRO A 815 -29.27 -28.34 44.79
N TYR A 816 -28.47 -27.52 44.07
CA TYR A 816 -28.84 -26.17 43.52
C TYR A 816 -29.41 -25.10 44.51
N PRO A 817 -29.94 -23.93 44.05
CA PRO A 817 -29.16 -22.78 43.54
C PRO A 817 -29.46 -21.45 44.27
N HIS A 818 -28.65 -20.39 44.07
CA HIS A 818 -28.98 -19.03 44.54
C HIS A 818 -28.62 -17.90 43.54
N PRO A 819 -29.26 -16.70 43.63
CA PRO A 819 -29.42 -15.79 42.49
C PRO A 819 -28.91 -14.35 42.71
N SER A 820 -29.13 -13.50 41.71
CA SER A 820 -28.84 -12.05 41.65
C SER A 820 -29.68 -11.16 42.59
N SER A 821 -29.14 -10.01 43.00
CA SER A 821 -29.86 -8.90 43.67
C SER A 821 -29.11 -7.54 43.54
N PRO A 822 -29.75 -6.37 43.83
CA PRO A 822 -29.51 -5.11 43.11
C PRO A 822 -28.85 -3.97 43.97
N PRO A 823 -28.67 -2.72 43.46
CA PRO A 823 -27.86 -1.67 44.11
C PRO A 823 -28.66 -0.67 44.98
N PRO A 824 -27.97 0.22 45.74
CA PRO A 824 -28.59 1.30 46.53
C PRO A 824 -28.52 2.70 45.87
N GLU A 825 -29.37 3.61 46.34
CA GLU A 825 -29.56 4.98 45.85
C GLU A 825 -29.27 6.05 46.94
N HIS A 826 -28.95 7.28 46.50
CA HIS A 826 -29.06 8.60 47.18
C HIS A 826 -28.59 8.82 48.64
N TYR A 827 -27.81 9.90 48.90
CA TYR A 827 -28.23 11.08 49.69
C TYR A 827 -27.12 12.18 49.76
N HIS A 828 -27.54 13.46 49.67
CA HIS A 828 -26.77 14.69 49.99
C HIS A 828 -27.29 15.29 51.34
N PRO A 829 -26.84 16.43 51.95
CA PRO A 829 -26.01 17.53 51.42
C PRO A 829 -24.98 18.18 52.41
N SER A 830 -24.35 19.28 51.96
CA SER A 830 -23.66 20.33 52.78
C SER A 830 -22.28 19.96 53.40
N SER A 831 -21.40 20.89 53.81
CA SER A 831 -21.48 22.36 53.84
C SER A 831 -20.09 23.02 53.67
N THR A 832 -20.04 24.26 53.19
CA THR A 832 -18.81 25.08 53.11
C THR A 832 -18.42 25.70 54.47
N ARG A 833 -17.14 26.04 54.66
CA ARG A 833 -16.67 26.91 55.76
C ARG A 833 -15.56 27.85 55.30
N TYR A 834 -15.71 29.14 55.64
CA TYR A 834 -14.67 30.18 55.50
C TYR A 834 -13.83 30.31 56.78
N PRO A 835 -12.58 30.78 56.70
CA PRO A 835 -11.83 31.33 57.84
C PRO A 835 -12.29 32.77 58.20
N PRO A 836 -12.04 33.25 59.44
CA PRO A 836 -12.57 34.52 59.97
C PRO A 836 -11.71 35.77 59.62
N PRO A 837 -12.27 36.99 59.76
CA PRO A 837 -11.59 38.25 59.44
C PRO A 837 -10.66 38.79 60.56
N PRO A 838 -9.67 39.64 60.22
CA PRO A 838 -8.76 40.27 61.19
C PRO A 838 -9.34 41.54 61.86
N GLY A 839 -8.87 41.84 63.08
CA GLY A 839 -9.15 43.08 63.81
C GLY A 839 -8.10 44.19 63.58
N PRO A 840 -8.36 45.45 63.99
CA PRO A 840 -7.55 46.60 63.61
C PRO A 840 -6.51 47.05 64.67
N GLY A 841 -5.34 47.56 64.22
CA GLY A 841 -4.49 48.45 65.02
C GLY A 841 -2.97 48.46 64.70
N SER A 842 -2.36 49.62 64.93
CA SER A 842 -0.91 49.84 65.16
C SER A 842 0.11 49.87 63.99
N VAL A 843 0.24 51.06 63.36
CA VAL A 843 1.48 51.89 63.35
C VAL A 843 2.80 51.34 62.74
N TYR A 844 3.19 51.95 61.61
CA TYR A 844 4.55 52.23 61.07
C TYR A 844 5.57 51.09 60.80
N CYS A 845 5.97 50.94 59.52
CA CYS A 845 7.28 51.39 58.98
C CYS A 845 7.45 51.00 57.49
N ASP A 846 8.04 51.89 56.67
CA ASP A 846 8.39 51.61 55.27
C ASP A 846 9.78 50.95 55.12
N PRO A 847 9.94 50.00 54.18
CA PRO A 847 11.24 49.60 53.61
C PRO A 847 11.39 49.96 52.11
N GLU A 848 12.62 49.97 51.63
CA GLU A 848 13.06 50.53 50.34
C GLU A 848 12.63 49.71 49.08
N PRO A 849 12.55 50.35 47.89
CA PRO A 849 12.11 49.68 46.66
C PRO A 849 13.18 48.75 46.05
N LEU A 850 12.72 47.59 45.56
CA LEU A 850 13.54 46.61 44.84
C LEU A 850 13.85 47.04 43.39
N PRO A 851 14.98 46.60 42.80
CA PRO A 851 15.33 46.92 41.41
C PRO A 851 14.40 46.23 40.39
N PRO A 852 14.28 46.79 39.16
CA PRO A 852 13.38 46.26 38.13
C PRO A 852 13.82 44.88 37.61
N PRO A 853 12.87 44.02 37.18
CA PRO A 853 13.18 42.70 36.66
C PRO A 853 13.90 42.77 35.30
N PRO A 854 14.74 41.76 34.97
CA PRO A 854 15.39 41.68 33.66
C PRO A 854 14.36 41.50 32.52
N PRO A 855 14.70 41.88 31.27
CA PRO A 855 13.77 41.82 30.16
C PRO A 855 13.28 40.39 29.91
N GLN A 856 11.97 40.26 29.72
CA GLN A 856 11.34 38.98 29.40
C GLN A 856 11.94 38.38 28.13
N LYS A 857 12.15 37.05 28.13
CA LYS A 857 12.53 36.32 26.92
C LYS A 857 11.47 36.60 25.85
N ARG A 858 11.89 36.78 24.59
CA ARG A 858 10.97 36.78 23.43
C ARG A 858 10.08 35.55 23.56
N GLY A 859 8.77 35.75 23.43
CA GLY A 859 7.79 34.68 23.56
C GLY A 859 8.11 33.52 22.61
N ALA A 860 7.75 32.30 23.02
CA ALA A 860 7.75 31.18 22.09
C ALA A 860 6.89 31.56 20.86
N VAL A 861 7.36 31.18 19.67
CA VAL A 861 6.50 31.22 18.49
C VAL A 861 5.27 30.38 18.82
N LYS A 862 4.06 30.93 18.64
CA LYS A 862 2.85 30.12 18.68
C LYS A 862 2.95 29.11 17.53
N GLU A 863 3.29 27.87 17.84
CA GLU A 863 3.12 26.76 16.92
C GLU A 863 1.61 26.54 16.75
N TYR A 864 1.05 27.17 15.73
CA TYR A 864 -0.34 26.94 15.33
C TYR A 864 -0.50 25.46 14.95
N PRO A 865 -1.62 24.81 15.33
CA PRO A 865 -1.85 23.42 14.96
C PRO A 865 -1.85 23.29 13.44
N LYS A 866 -1.27 22.21 12.90
CA LYS A 866 -1.26 21.95 11.46
C LYS A 866 -2.71 21.83 10.97
N PRO A 867 -3.11 22.56 9.92
CA PRO A 867 -4.51 22.61 9.52
C PRO A 867 -4.97 21.28 8.91
N TRP A 868 -6.19 20.87 9.25
CA TRP A 868 -6.81 19.65 8.77
C TRP A 868 -7.17 19.78 7.28
N ASN A 869 -6.47 19.04 6.41
CA ASN A 869 -6.58 19.15 4.95
C ASN A 869 -6.91 17.81 4.26
N ALA A 870 -7.65 16.92 4.94
CA ALA A 870 -8.09 15.65 4.37
C ALA A 870 -9.00 15.85 3.15
N VAL A 871 -8.61 15.27 2.00
CA VAL A 871 -9.38 15.29 0.75
C VAL A 871 -9.42 13.87 0.18
N CYS A 872 -10.63 13.32 0.06
CA CYS A 872 -10.89 11.99 -0.47
C CYS A 872 -11.37 12.08 -1.94
N VAL A 873 -11.07 11.05 -2.74
CA VAL A 873 -11.56 10.89 -4.11
C VAL A 873 -12.51 9.69 -4.12
N LEU A 874 -13.81 9.94 -4.30
CA LEU A 874 -14.83 8.90 -4.22
C LEU A 874 -15.50 8.66 -5.55
N GLY A 875 -15.79 7.39 -5.81
CA GLY A 875 -16.74 6.93 -6.82
C GLY A 875 -17.98 6.36 -6.15
N LEU A 876 -19.18 6.79 -6.58
CA LEU A 876 -20.36 5.95 -6.47
C LEU A 876 -20.48 5.14 -7.77
N ARG A 877 -20.56 3.82 -7.63
CA ARG A 877 -20.96 2.86 -8.68
C ARG A 877 -22.33 2.31 -8.31
N VAL A 878 -23.20 2.14 -9.29
CA VAL A 878 -24.49 1.44 -9.13
C VAL A 878 -24.63 0.42 -10.24
N TYR A 879 -24.92 -0.83 -9.87
CA TYR A 879 -25.28 -1.91 -10.77
C TYR A 879 -26.78 -2.16 -10.63
N SER A 880 -27.52 -2.22 -11.74
CA SER A 880 -28.95 -2.55 -11.73
C SER A 880 -29.32 -3.42 -12.94
N GLN A 881 -30.47 -4.08 -12.86
CA GLN A 881 -31.13 -4.70 -14.02
C GLN A 881 -31.97 -3.69 -14.83
N ASP A 882 -31.99 -2.41 -14.42
CA ASP A 882 -32.45 -1.30 -15.24
C ASP A 882 -31.35 -0.82 -16.21
N ALA A 883 -31.66 -0.79 -17.51
CA ALA A 883 -30.74 -0.33 -18.54
C ALA A 883 -30.65 1.22 -18.62
N ASP A 884 -31.70 1.92 -18.18
CA ASP A 884 -31.79 3.38 -18.22
C ASP A 884 -31.39 4.05 -16.90
N VAL A 885 -30.77 3.29 -15.98
CA VAL A 885 -30.29 3.77 -14.68
C VAL A 885 -29.32 4.95 -14.83
N SER A 886 -29.48 5.97 -13.98
CA SER A 886 -28.66 7.19 -14.07
C SER A 886 -28.21 7.71 -12.70
N ILE A 887 -27.03 8.36 -12.66
CA ILE A 887 -26.48 9.03 -11.46
C ILE A 887 -26.23 10.50 -11.77
N GLN A 888 -26.77 11.39 -10.93
CA GLN A 888 -26.43 12.81 -10.89
C GLN A 888 -25.71 13.14 -9.57
N LEU A 889 -24.59 13.85 -9.65
CA LEU A 889 -23.95 14.45 -8.48
C LEU A 889 -24.70 15.73 -8.09
N VAL A 890 -25.23 15.79 -6.87
CA VAL A 890 -25.93 16.96 -6.32
C VAL A 890 -25.02 17.63 -5.29
N LYS A 891 -24.55 18.84 -5.61
CA LYS A 891 -23.89 19.73 -4.67
C LYS A 891 -24.91 20.78 -4.19
N PRO A 892 -24.83 21.26 -2.93
CA PRO A 892 -25.65 22.37 -2.47
C PRO A 892 -25.40 23.62 -3.32
N ARG A 893 -26.41 24.47 -3.46
CA ARG A 893 -26.27 25.77 -4.14
C ARG A 893 -25.71 26.83 -3.20
N ASP A 894 -26.09 26.79 -1.93
CA ASP A 894 -25.71 27.76 -0.90
C ASP A 894 -25.34 27.07 0.42
N VAL A 895 -24.65 27.80 1.30
CA VAL A 895 -24.12 27.26 2.57
C VAL A 895 -25.23 26.81 3.52
N GLU A 896 -26.35 27.55 3.56
CA GLU A 896 -27.51 27.23 4.41
C GLU A 896 -28.19 25.91 4.00
N GLU A 897 -28.21 25.57 2.71
CA GLU A 897 -28.74 24.29 2.21
C GLU A 897 -27.90 23.10 2.69
N GLY A 898 -26.64 23.35 3.05
CA GLY A 898 -25.73 22.40 3.69
C GLY A 898 -25.77 22.37 5.23
N ALA A 899 -26.66 23.11 5.88
CA ALA A 899 -26.84 23.07 7.34
C ALA A 899 -28.07 22.23 7.77
N ILE A 900 -28.78 21.62 6.81
CA ILE A 900 -30.12 21.03 7.02
C ILE A 900 -30.08 19.49 7.19
N LEU A 901 -28.91 18.86 7.07
CA LEU A 901 -28.74 17.38 7.13
C LEU A 901 -28.40 16.83 8.53
N ASP A 902 -29.03 17.36 9.58
CA ASP A 902 -29.09 16.70 10.88
C ASP A 902 -30.08 15.52 10.82
N VAL A 903 -29.54 14.31 10.62
CA VAL A 903 -30.32 13.06 10.44
C VAL A 903 -30.61 12.34 11.77
N ASP A 904 -29.88 12.66 12.84
CA ASP A 904 -30.10 12.09 14.18
C ASP A 904 -30.70 13.19 15.10
N GLY A 905 -32.03 13.18 15.24
CA GLY A 905 -32.78 14.24 15.93
C GLY A 905 -32.72 14.20 17.46
N ASP A 906 -31.61 14.64 18.05
CA ASP A 906 -31.57 15.25 19.41
C ASP A 906 -30.20 15.89 19.75
N THR A 907 -29.78 16.97 19.06
CA THR A 907 -28.74 17.92 19.55
C THR A 907 -28.88 19.29 18.89
N PRO A 908 -29.06 20.40 19.64
CA PRO A 908 -29.09 21.75 19.07
C PRO A 908 -27.73 22.48 19.17
N ALA A 909 -26.87 22.34 18.17
CA ALA A 909 -25.75 23.25 17.93
C ALA A 909 -25.32 23.19 16.44
N GLY A 910 -25.38 24.25 15.63
CA GLY A 910 -25.59 25.67 15.98
C GLY A 910 -24.55 26.59 15.33
N ALA A 911 -24.16 26.32 14.08
CA ALA A 911 -23.19 27.15 13.36
C ALA A 911 -23.84 28.45 12.87
N THR A 912 -23.50 29.58 13.48
CA THR A 912 -23.85 30.91 12.98
C THR A 912 -22.72 31.89 13.27
N MET A 913 -22.15 32.46 12.20
CA MET A 913 -21.02 33.41 12.17
C MET A 913 -19.66 32.84 12.62
#